data_AF-A0A949M3Q8-F1
#
_entry.id   AF-A0A949M3Q8-F1
#
_cell.length_a   1.000
_cell.length_b   1.000
_cell.length_c   1.000
_cell.angle_alpha   90.00
_cell.angle_beta   90.00
_cell.angle_gamma   90.00
#
_symmetry.space_group_name_H-M   'P 1'
#
loop_
_entity.id
_entity.type
_entity.pdbx_description
1 polymer ?
#
loop_
_entity_poly.entity_id
_entity_poly.type
_entity_poly.pdbx_seq_one_letter_code
_entity_poly.pdbx_strand_id
1 'polypeptide(L)'
;MSMPEPPQNIEAEQAVLGSILLNRDAIIAVAAWLRPDYFYLQRHTQIYAAMLACYNRRVPPDTRTVADELRRNNQLDLVGGIVYLGQIIDSVPTSYHVEYYARIVERTALLRKLIEAGSHIAALGYDESQDLEVTLDRAESALFEVSQRRSTQDFVPISQVIEAYYEQINYLQEHRGDVVGVPTAFRDLDQITGGLQRSDLIILAARPSVGKCLAWWSLIDDPLTGERLTIEQWVRQRRRTVWGVDAAGALRQMPIDEWVDSGEQPCVRVRTRSGRIVDVTPQHPFLTPAGWIPLRHLRVGDRIGVPRRLECRGDDAAVTPDLARLAGYILVGGHVDAGTLHFAAMPRVAAQDLRRVIGRCFPASAAVGAIAERRPAIIDHDPVLVWWLTLAGPQQPMPRRIPPPVWRWPAAALVELLRAVVRLTRRRTSPEDAVRLHLSIEGAGLAADVHHLCVRLGIAASLRCIAGDAWLVDLIDPFVVDQIETSHDSSYSHDIIYDTILSLEHIGVHRVYDLRVPEAANFIANDIIVHNTSFAMSVAYNVAMVSQSRVGVFSLEMSREQLVQRLISMDTGIDTHRLRTGQLRDDEMERVMASMGRMASAPIFIEDTPALSITDVRSKARRLQSQSGVDLLVIDYLQLMQGRRSENRVQEVSEISRGLKALARELNVPVIALSQLSRAVEGRTNHVPMLSDLRESGCLAGDSIVLLPSGAGERIDALAGHAAGAVMAYDPAAHACLPQPMRSGFSSGMRPTFRLILADGRSLRATANHRVYTPDGWVRIDCLVPGTLVACSAASPQVAWCPVSTIVAGRVEPVYDLTIDGLASFIANGIVVHNSIEQDADIVMFIYREELYDKETDKKGIAEIHIAKHRNGPIGVIPMRFEASTTRFLDLTYRTPEGY
;
A
#
# COMPACT_ATOMS: atom_id res chain seq x y z
N MET A 1 -13.31 -9.25 -53.99
CA MET A 1 -13.67 -10.65 -53.64
C MET A 1 -15.04 -10.61 -52.99
N SER A 2 -16.04 -11.29 -53.53
CA SER A 2 -17.33 -11.47 -52.86
C SER A 2 -17.07 -12.01 -51.46
N MET A 3 -17.58 -11.36 -50.41
CA MET A 3 -17.54 -11.95 -49.08
C MET A 3 -18.25 -13.31 -49.13
N PRO A 4 -17.68 -14.37 -48.52
CA PRO A 4 -18.38 -15.65 -48.38
C PRO A 4 -19.65 -15.45 -47.55
N GLU A 5 -20.69 -16.24 -47.85
CA GLU A 5 -21.92 -16.22 -47.04
C GLU A 5 -21.61 -16.53 -45.57
N PRO A 6 -22.34 -15.90 -44.61
CA PRO A 6 -22.18 -16.20 -43.19
C PRO A 6 -22.35 -17.70 -42.91
N PRO A 7 -21.53 -18.30 -42.02
CA PRO A 7 -21.63 -19.72 -41.69
C PRO A 7 -23.05 -20.14 -41.29
N GLN A 8 -23.61 -21.10 -42.02
CA GLN A 8 -24.97 -21.60 -41.86
C GLN A 8 -25.06 -23.09 -42.21
N ASN A 9 -26.04 -23.79 -41.65
CA ASN A 9 -26.39 -25.16 -42.05
C ASN A 9 -27.91 -25.36 -41.93
N ILE A 10 -28.63 -25.09 -43.02
CA ILE A 10 -30.09 -25.11 -43.05
C ILE A 10 -30.64 -26.52 -42.85
N GLU A 11 -29.96 -27.54 -43.38
CA GLU A 11 -30.36 -28.94 -43.21
C GLU A 11 -30.32 -29.37 -41.74
N ALA A 12 -29.27 -28.97 -41.00
CA ALA A 12 -29.17 -29.22 -39.57
C ALA A 12 -30.25 -28.48 -38.78
N GLU A 13 -30.57 -27.23 -39.14
CA GLU A 13 -31.67 -26.49 -38.52
C GLU A 13 -33.01 -27.20 -38.72
N GLN A 14 -33.32 -27.64 -39.94
CA GLN A 14 -34.54 -28.40 -40.24
C GLN A 14 -34.57 -29.73 -39.50
N ALA A 15 -33.44 -30.44 -39.44
CA ALA A 15 -33.33 -31.70 -38.71
C ALA A 15 -33.59 -31.53 -37.20
N VAL A 16 -33.11 -30.45 -36.58
CA VAL A 16 -33.40 -30.14 -35.16
C VAL A 16 -34.89 -29.89 -34.95
N LEU A 17 -35.46 -28.96 -35.72
CA LEU A 17 -36.88 -28.59 -35.59
C LEU A 17 -37.80 -29.78 -35.83
N GLY A 18 -37.53 -30.55 -36.87
CA GLY A 18 -38.33 -31.72 -37.20
C GLY A 18 -38.16 -32.86 -36.19
N SER A 19 -36.97 -33.06 -35.63
CA SER A 19 -36.74 -34.05 -34.57
C SER A 19 -37.58 -33.73 -33.33
N ILE A 20 -37.72 -32.45 -32.99
CA ILE A 20 -38.57 -31.98 -31.89
C ILE A 20 -40.05 -32.20 -32.20
N LEU A 21 -40.51 -31.93 -33.43
CA LEU A 21 -41.91 -32.18 -33.82
C LEU A 21 -42.26 -33.67 -33.86
N LEU A 22 -41.31 -34.54 -34.20
CA LEU A 22 -41.47 -35.99 -34.27
C LEU A 22 -41.40 -36.67 -32.89
N ASN A 23 -40.46 -36.24 -32.05
CA ASN A 23 -40.21 -36.82 -30.74
C ASN A 23 -40.33 -35.78 -29.64
N ARG A 24 -41.32 -36.00 -28.76
CA ARG A 24 -41.68 -35.12 -27.63
C ARG A 24 -40.52 -34.92 -26.65
N ASP A 25 -39.64 -35.90 -26.52
CA ASP A 25 -38.53 -35.88 -25.58
C ASP A 25 -37.27 -35.23 -26.16
N ALA A 26 -37.20 -35.06 -27.49
CA ALA A 26 -36.03 -34.50 -28.16
C ALA A 26 -35.73 -33.05 -27.75
N ILE A 27 -36.77 -32.29 -27.37
CA ILE A 27 -36.58 -30.91 -26.88
C ILE A 27 -35.85 -30.88 -25.53
N ILE A 28 -36.00 -31.91 -24.68
CA ILE A 28 -35.38 -31.95 -23.35
C ILE A 28 -33.85 -31.94 -23.46
N ALA A 29 -33.32 -32.63 -24.47
CA ALA A 29 -31.88 -32.74 -24.72
C ALA A 29 -31.22 -31.41 -25.14
N VAL A 30 -31.99 -30.49 -25.73
CA VAL A 30 -31.45 -29.27 -26.35
C VAL A 30 -31.94 -27.97 -25.72
N ALA A 31 -33.10 -27.96 -25.05
CA ALA A 31 -33.72 -26.76 -24.48
C ALA A 31 -32.84 -26.04 -23.45
N ALA A 32 -31.98 -26.77 -22.74
CA ALA A 32 -31.10 -26.20 -21.73
C ALA A 32 -30.00 -25.28 -22.30
N TRP A 33 -29.65 -25.41 -23.59
CA TRP A 33 -28.47 -24.73 -24.16
C TRP A 33 -28.66 -24.19 -25.58
N LEU A 34 -29.58 -24.72 -26.38
CA LEU A 34 -29.88 -24.24 -27.73
C LEU A 34 -30.86 -23.06 -27.67
N ARG A 35 -30.49 -21.92 -28.24
CA ARG A 35 -31.30 -20.68 -28.21
C ARG A 35 -31.91 -20.34 -29.58
N PRO A 36 -33.06 -19.63 -29.62
CA PRO A 36 -33.69 -19.23 -30.88
C PRO A 36 -32.80 -18.39 -31.81
N ASP A 37 -31.92 -17.54 -31.26
CA ASP A 37 -30.97 -16.71 -32.01
C ASP A 37 -29.85 -17.52 -32.71
N TYR A 38 -29.73 -18.81 -32.43
CA TYR A 38 -28.71 -19.66 -33.07
C TYR A 38 -29.13 -20.10 -34.47
N PHE A 39 -30.42 -20.05 -34.79
CA PHE A 39 -30.93 -20.35 -36.12
C PHE A 39 -30.65 -19.17 -37.06
N TYR A 40 -30.16 -19.47 -38.27
CA TYR A 40 -29.87 -18.46 -39.29
C TYR A 40 -31.15 -17.93 -39.93
N LEU A 41 -32.10 -18.82 -40.22
CA LEU A 41 -33.36 -18.41 -40.84
C LEU A 41 -34.34 -17.88 -39.79
N GLN A 42 -34.84 -16.67 -40.01
CA GLN A 42 -35.81 -16.03 -39.11
C GLN A 42 -37.06 -16.89 -38.86
N ARG A 43 -37.53 -17.61 -39.88
CA ARG A 43 -38.65 -18.56 -39.73
C ARG A 43 -38.32 -19.70 -38.76
N HIS A 44 -37.09 -20.20 -38.75
CA HIS A 44 -36.65 -21.27 -37.84
C HIS A 44 -36.49 -20.76 -36.41
N THR A 45 -35.96 -19.54 -36.23
CA THR A 45 -35.95 -18.85 -34.93
C THR A 45 -37.35 -18.78 -34.33
N GLN A 46 -38.35 -18.37 -35.12
CA GLN A 46 -39.74 -18.26 -34.68
C GLN A 46 -40.35 -19.62 -34.33
N ILE A 47 -40.12 -20.64 -35.17
CA ILE A 47 -40.61 -22.00 -34.93
C ILE A 47 -40.01 -22.55 -33.63
N TYR A 48 -38.69 -22.44 -33.42
CA TYR A 48 -38.04 -22.93 -32.20
C TYR A 48 -38.49 -22.15 -30.95
N ALA A 49 -38.67 -20.82 -31.06
CA ALA A 49 -39.21 -20.02 -29.96
C ALA A 49 -40.62 -20.48 -29.55
N ALA A 50 -41.48 -20.82 -30.53
CA ALA A 50 -42.80 -21.39 -30.27
C ALA A 50 -42.71 -22.78 -29.61
N MET A 51 -41.78 -23.64 -30.04
CA MET A 51 -41.52 -24.94 -29.39
C MET A 51 -41.08 -24.79 -27.94
N LEU A 52 -40.17 -23.85 -27.66
CA LEU A 52 -39.69 -23.56 -26.32
C LEU A 52 -40.80 -22.99 -25.43
N ALA A 53 -41.69 -22.16 -25.98
CA ALA A 53 -42.87 -21.65 -25.28
C ALA A 53 -43.84 -22.78 -24.89
N CYS A 54 -44.09 -23.75 -25.79
CA CYS A 54 -44.87 -24.95 -25.48
C CYS A 54 -44.20 -25.75 -24.33
N TYR A 55 -42.89 -26.00 -24.45
CA TYR A 55 -42.12 -26.74 -23.45
C TYR A 55 -42.14 -26.08 -22.06
N ASN A 56 -41.93 -24.76 -21.99
CA ASN A 56 -42.00 -23.99 -20.74
C ASN A 56 -43.39 -24.04 -20.09
N ARG A 57 -44.45 -24.21 -20.88
CA ARG A 57 -45.83 -24.41 -20.40
C ARG A 57 -46.14 -25.87 -20.07
N ARG A 58 -45.14 -26.76 -20.11
CA ARG A 58 -45.27 -28.21 -19.93
C ARG A 58 -46.23 -28.86 -20.95
N VAL A 59 -46.36 -28.26 -22.13
CA VAL A 59 -47.11 -28.80 -23.27
C VAL A 59 -46.11 -29.40 -24.26
N PRO A 60 -46.27 -30.67 -24.68
CA PRO A 60 -45.36 -31.28 -25.64
C PRO A 60 -45.40 -30.51 -26.97
N PRO A 61 -44.26 -30.10 -27.52
CA PRO A 61 -44.22 -29.44 -28.82
C PRO A 61 -44.48 -30.48 -29.92
N ASP A 62 -45.62 -30.39 -30.58
CA ASP A 62 -46.00 -31.14 -31.76
C ASP A 62 -46.51 -30.19 -32.84
N THR A 63 -46.76 -30.70 -34.06
CA THR A 63 -47.16 -29.87 -35.21
C THR A 63 -48.40 -29.02 -34.91
N ARG A 64 -49.34 -29.52 -34.10
CA ARG A 64 -50.59 -28.82 -33.81
C ARG A 64 -50.38 -27.75 -32.73
N THR A 65 -49.75 -28.11 -31.63
CA THR A 65 -49.47 -27.20 -30.50
C THR A 65 -48.55 -26.06 -30.92
N VAL A 66 -47.52 -26.34 -31.70
CA VAL A 66 -46.62 -25.32 -32.27
C VAL A 66 -47.35 -24.43 -33.26
N ALA A 67 -48.20 -25.00 -34.14
CA ALA A 67 -49.01 -24.20 -35.05
C ALA A 67 -50.02 -23.30 -34.31
N ASP A 68 -50.62 -23.78 -33.23
CA ASP A 68 -51.53 -23.00 -32.40
C ASP A 68 -50.82 -21.89 -31.63
N GLU A 69 -49.58 -22.11 -31.18
CA GLU A 69 -48.72 -21.08 -30.56
C GLU A 69 -48.31 -20.01 -31.58
N LEU A 70 -47.85 -20.43 -32.77
CA LEU A 70 -47.52 -19.51 -33.86
C LEU A 70 -48.73 -18.71 -34.34
N ARG A 71 -49.93 -19.32 -34.37
CA ARG A 71 -51.16 -18.61 -34.73
C ARG A 71 -51.54 -17.58 -33.67
N ARG A 72 -51.39 -17.91 -32.39
CA ARG A 72 -51.63 -16.97 -31.28
C ARG A 72 -50.74 -15.74 -31.36
N ASN A 73 -49.53 -15.88 -31.89
CA ASN A 73 -48.58 -14.78 -32.07
C ASN A 73 -48.64 -14.11 -33.46
N ASN A 74 -49.62 -14.45 -34.32
CA ASN A 74 -49.72 -13.99 -35.71
C ASN A 74 -48.45 -14.28 -36.56
N GLN A 75 -47.74 -15.36 -36.26
CA GLN A 75 -46.49 -15.77 -36.91
C GLN A 75 -46.66 -16.98 -37.84
N LEU A 76 -47.80 -17.67 -37.80
CA LEU A 76 -48.01 -18.91 -38.57
C LEU A 76 -47.86 -18.72 -40.08
N ASP A 77 -48.41 -17.63 -40.63
CA ASP A 77 -48.30 -17.35 -42.06
C ASP A 77 -46.87 -16.91 -42.44
N LEU A 78 -46.16 -16.21 -41.55
CA LEU A 78 -44.79 -15.75 -41.75
C LEU A 78 -43.78 -16.91 -41.83
N VAL A 79 -44.05 -18.01 -41.12
CA VAL A 79 -43.18 -19.19 -41.15
C VAL A 79 -43.49 -20.15 -42.31
N GLY A 80 -44.49 -19.86 -43.16
CA GLY A 80 -44.90 -20.73 -44.27
C GLY A 80 -46.08 -21.65 -43.97
N GLY A 81 -46.83 -21.37 -42.90
CA GLY A 81 -48.03 -22.10 -42.52
C GLY A 81 -47.76 -23.51 -41.99
N ILE A 82 -48.83 -24.26 -41.74
CA ILE A 82 -48.74 -25.64 -41.23
C ILE A 82 -48.08 -26.59 -42.23
N VAL A 83 -48.16 -26.27 -43.53
CA VAL A 83 -47.55 -27.05 -44.61
C VAL A 83 -46.02 -27.09 -44.45
N TYR A 84 -45.41 -25.96 -44.07
CA TYR A 84 -43.97 -25.91 -43.86
C TYR A 84 -43.51 -26.74 -42.65
N LEU A 85 -44.29 -26.76 -41.57
CA LEU A 85 -44.00 -27.63 -40.42
C LEU A 85 -44.03 -29.12 -40.80
N GLY A 86 -44.94 -29.51 -41.71
CA GLY A 86 -44.96 -30.86 -42.29
C GLY A 86 -43.71 -31.17 -43.13
N GLN A 87 -43.28 -30.23 -43.97
CA GLN A 87 -42.05 -30.39 -44.78
C GLN A 87 -40.79 -30.53 -43.92
N ILE A 88 -40.70 -29.82 -42.80
CA ILE A 88 -39.59 -29.95 -41.86
C ILE A 88 -39.56 -31.36 -41.26
N ILE A 89 -40.71 -31.95 -40.92
CA ILE A 89 -40.78 -33.31 -40.41
C ILE A 89 -40.24 -34.32 -41.43
N ASP A 90 -40.62 -34.17 -42.70
CA ASP A 90 -40.18 -35.06 -43.78
C ASP A 90 -38.67 -34.97 -44.07
N SER A 91 -38.02 -33.88 -43.64
CA SER A 91 -36.58 -33.65 -43.84
C SER A 91 -35.68 -34.31 -42.80
N VAL A 92 -36.25 -34.92 -41.75
CA VAL A 92 -35.49 -35.50 -40.62
C VAL A 92 -35.04 -36.92 -40.95
N PRO A 93 -33.73 -37.22 -41.00
CA PRO A 93 -33.25 -38.58 -41.25
C PRO A 93 -33.54 -39.52 -40.07
N THR A 94 -33.28 -39.06 -38.83
CA THR A 94 -33.61 -39.76 -37.58
C THR A 94 -33.80 -38.74 -36.45
N SER A 95 -34.81 -38.93 -35.60
CA SER A 95 -35.07 -38.03 -34.45
C SER A 95 -34.14 -38.28 -33.25
N TYR A 96 -33.40 -39.39 -33.24
CA TYR A 96 -32.53 -39.79 -32.14
C TYR A 96 -31.25 -38.93 -32.03
N HIS A 97 -30.79 -38.34 -33.13
CA HIS A 97 -29.54 -37.56 -33.18
C HIS A 97 -29.74 -36.04 -33.07
N VAL A 98 -30.82 -35.59 -32.41
CA VAL A 98 -31.16 -34.16 -32.26
C VAL A 98 -30.01 -33.34 -31.68
N GLU A 99 -29.29 -33.86 -30.69
CA GLU A 99 -28.13 -33.18 -30.09
C GLU A 99 -27.01 -32.93 -31.10
N TYR A 100 -26.74 -33.89 -31.98
CA TYR A 100 -25.71 -33.77 -33.00
C TYR A 100 -26.03 -32.64 -33.99
N TYR A 101 -27.27 -32.60 -34.49
CA TYR A 101 -27.71 -31.52 -35.38
C TYR A 101 -27.72 -30.16 -34.66
N ALA A 102 -28.15 -30.13 -33.40
CA ALA A 102 -28.15 -28.92 -32.58
C ALA A 102 -26.72 -28.39 -32.32
N ARG A 103 -25.72 -29.26 -32.19
CA ARG A 103 -24.30 -28.87 -32.09
C ARG A 103 -23.79 -28.22 -33.38
N ILE A 104 -24.28 -28.65 -34.54
CA ILE A 104 -23.94 -28.00 -35.82
C ILE A 104 -24.54 -26.59 -35.88
N VAL A 105 -25.80 -26.43 -35.47
CA VAL A 105 -26.47 -25.12 -35.39
C VAL A 105 -25.73 -24.20 -34.42
N GLU A 106 -25.41 -24.66 -33.21
CA GLU A 106 -24.59 -23.92 -32.22
C GLU A 106 -23.25 -23.48 -32.81
N ARG A 107 -22.51 -24.41 -33.44
CA ARG A 107 -21.20 -24.11 -34.04
C ARG A 107 -21.30 -23.02 -35.11
N THR A 108 -22.27 -23.11 -36.01
CA THR A 108 -22.45 -22.08 -37.06
C THR A 108 -22.86 -20.74 -36.48
N ALA A 109 -23.70 -20.71 -35.43
CA ALA A 109 -24.05 -19.48 -34.71
C ALA A 109 -22.85 -18.82 -34.03
N LEU A 110 -22.00 -19.60 -33.36
CA LEU A 110 -20.78 -19.10 -32.73
C LEU A 110 -19.81 -18.51 -33.75
N LEU A 111 -19.66 -19.14 -34.92
CA LEU A 111 -18.86 -18.57 -36.01
C LEU A 111 -19.44 -17.25 -36.53
N ARG A 112 -20.77 -17.11 -36.62
CA ARG A 112 -21.39 -15.82 -36.98
C ARG A 112 -21.15 -14.73 -35.93
N LYS A 113 -21.31 -15.06 -34.64
CA LYS A 113 -21.01 -14.13 -33.54
C LYS A 113 -19.54 -13.71 -33.52
N LEU A 114 -18.62 -14.63 -33.85
CA LEU A 114 -17.19 -14.31 -33.99
C LEU A 114 -16.92 -13.34 -35.14
N ILE A 115 -17.59 -13.52 -36.29
CA ILE A 115 -17.48 -12.60 -37.44
C ILE A 115 -18.02 -11.22 -37.06
N GLU A 116 -19.13 -11.15 -36.33
CA GLU A 116 -19.72 -9.90 -35.85
C GLU A 116 -18.79 -9.18 -34.88
N ALA A 117 -18.26 -9.89 -33.87
CA ALA A 117 -17.29 -9.35 -32.93
C ALA A 117 -16.01 -8.87 -33.65
N GLY A 118 -15.49 -9.65 -34.60
CA GLY A 118 -14.34 -9.25 -35.42
C GLY A 118 -14.62 -8.00 -36.26
N SER A 119 -15.83 -7.86 -36.81
CA SER A 119 -16.23 -6.67 -37.56
C SER A 119 -16.37 -5.44 -36.66
N HIS A 120 -16.89 -5.63 -35.44
CA HIS A 120 -16.97 -4.57 -34.43
C HIS A 120 -15.58 -4.10 -33.99
N ILE A 121 -14.66 -5.03 -33.75
CA ILE A 121 -13.26 -4.74 -33.38
C ILE A 121 -12.54 -3.99 -34.51
N ALA A 122 -12.76 -4.41 -35.76
CA ALA A 122 -12.23 -3.69 -36.90
C ALA A 122 -12.75 -2.24 -36.96
N ALA A 123 -14.05 -2.03 -36.70
CA ALA A 123 -14.64 -0.70 -36.66
C ALA A 123 -14.08 0.17 -35.53
N LEU A 124 -13.83 -0.41 -34.35
CA LEU A 124 -13.17 0.28 -33.22
C LEU A 124 -11.76 0.77 -33.59
N GLY A 125 -11.01 0.02 -34.41
CA GLY A 125 -9.67 0.40 -34.88
C GLY A 125 -9.65 1.60 -35.83
N TYR A 126 -10.78 1.97 -36.43
CA TYR A 126 -10.91 3.16 -37.27
C TYR A 126 -11.40 4.41 -36.50
N ASP A 127 -11.82 4.27 -35.24
CA ASP A 127 -12.29 5.37 -34.40
C ASP A 127 -11.13 6.00 -33.62
N GLU A 128 -10.49 7.01 -34.21
CA GLU A 128 -9.37 7.76 -33.62
C GLU A 128 -9.80 8.70 -32.47
N SER A 129 -11.10 8.83 -32.18
CA SER A 129 -11.61 9.76 -31.16
C SER A 129 -11.52 9.22 -29.73
N GLN A 130 -11.23 7.93 -29.56
CA GLN A 130 -11.20 7.24 -28.27
C GLN A 130 -9.78 6.90 -27.83
N ASP A 131 -9.59 6.85 -26.51
CA ASP A 131 -8.34 6.38 -25.90
C ASP A 131 -8.06 4.92 -26.27
N LEU A 132 -6.83 4.60 -26.65
CA LEU A 132 -6.38 3.28 -27.04
C LEU A 132 -6.70 2.21 -25.97
N GLU A 133 -6.57 2.54 -24.69
CA GLU A 133 -6.89 1.60 -23.61
C GLU A 133 -8.38 1.24 -23.58
N VAL A 134 -9.26 2.22 -23.81
CA VAL A 134 -10.72 2.00 -23.86
C VAL A 134 -11.10 1.16 -25.09
N THR A 135 -10.45 1.42 -26.22
CA THR A 135 -10.61 0.66 -27.47
C THR A 135 -10.19 -0.79 -27.27
N LEU A 136 -9.06 -1.04 -26.60
CA LEU A 136 -8.59 -2.39 -26.26
C LEU A 136 -9.54 -3.11 -25.29
N ASP A 137 -10.00 -2.44 -24.22
CA ASP A 137 -10.97 -3.01 -23.26
C ASP A 137 -12.29 -3.44 -23.94
N ARG A 138 -12.79 -2.64 -24.89
CA ARG A 138 -13.98 -2.96 -25.68
C ARG A 138 -13.75 -4.13 -26.64
N ALA A 139 -12.58 -4.17 -27.27
CA ALA A 139 -12.21 -5.28 -28.16
C ALA A 139 -12.09 -6.60 -27.39
N GLU A 140 -11.46 -6.59 -26.20
CA GLU A 140 -11.39 -7.74 -25.32
C GLU A 140 -12.79 -8.20 -24.87
N SER A 141 -13.66 -7.25 -24.51
CA SER A 141 -15.04 -7.55 -24.09
C SER A 141 -15.86 -8.21 -25.21
N ALA A 142 -15.79 -7.68 -26.43
CA ALA A 142 -16.49 -8.24 -27.60
C ALA A 142 -16.02 -9.67 -27.93
N LEU A 143 -14.72 -9.96 -27.84
CA LEU A 143 -14.19 -11.32 -28.02
C LEU A 143 -14.60 -12.26 -26.86
N PHE A 144 -14.65 -11.73 -25.64
CA PHE A 144 -15.01 -12.51 -24.46
C PHE A 144 -16.48 -12.94 -24.48
N GLU A 145 -17.40 -12.09 -24.95
CA GLU A 145 -18.81 -12.43 -25.13
C GLU A 145 -19.03 -13.62 -26.08
N VAL A 146 -18.15 -13.79 -27.08
CA VAL A 146 -18.19 -14.95 -28.00
C VAL A 146 -17.68 -16.22 -27.33
N SER A 147 -16.74 -16.09 -26.38
CA SER A 147 -16.07 -17.21 -25.67
C SER A 147 -16.89 -17.77 -24.51
N GLN A 148 -17.66 -16.94 -23.81
CA GLN A 148 -18.50 -17.41 -22.70
C GLN A 148 -19.78 -18.10 -23.18
N ARG A 149 -19.89 -19.40 -22.89
CA ARG A 149 -21.18 -20.08 -22.76
C ARG A 149 -21.87 -19.64 -21.46
N ARG A 150 -22.39 -18.40 -21.33
CA ARG A 150 -23.48 -18.11 -20.37
C ARG A 150 -24.12 -16.72 -20.47
N SER A 151 -25.45 -16.81 -20.41
CA SER A 151 -26.45 -15.90 -19.84
C SER A 151 -26.31 -14.41 -20.08
N THR A 152 -26.98 -13.93 -21.13
CA THR A 152 -27.57 -12.59 -21.14
C THR A 152 -28.38 -12.36 -19.86
N GLN A 153 -28.11 -11.25 -19.20
CA GLN A 153 -28.89 -10.69 -18.11
C GLN A 153 -30.25 -10.23 -18.66
N ASP A 154 -31.26 -11.09 -18.59
CA ASP A 154 -32.67 -10.68 -18.70
C ASP A 154 -33.37 -10.93 -17.36
N PHE A 155 -34.53 -10.30 -17.15
CA PHE A 155 -35.37 -10.54 -15.97
C PHE A 155 -35.68 -12.03 -15.83
N VAL A 156 -35.14 -12.66 -14.78
CA VAL A 156 -35.40 -14.06 -14.46
C VAL A 156 -36.66 -14.13 -13.56
N PRO A 157 -37.71 -14.89 -13.93
CA PRO A 157 -38.85 -15.11 -13.06
C PRO A 157 -38.42 -15.72 -11.73
N ILE A 158 -38.97 -15.22 -10.61
CA ILE A 158 -38.60 -15.68 -9.27
C ILE A 158 -38.74 -17.21 -9.11
N SER A 159 -39.68 -17.83 -9.83
CA SER A 159 -39.89 -19.29 -9.82
C SER A 159 -38.65 -20.08 -10.26
N GLN A 160 -37.90 -19.59 -11.25
CA GLN A 160 -36.67 -20.25 -11.72
C GLN A 160 -35.53 -20.09 -10.71
N VAL A 161 -35.46 -18.93 -10.04
CA VAL A 161 -34.48 -18.70 -8.96
C VAL A 161 -34.81 -19.56 -7.74
N ILE A 162 -36.10 -19.73 -7.42
CA ILE A 162 -36.55 -20.58 -6.32
C ILE A 162 -36.22 -22.05 -6.58
N GLU A 163 -36.36 -22.57 -7.80
CA GLU A 163 -35.96 -23.96 -8.12
C GLU A 163 -34.46 -24.18 -7.86
N ALA A 164 -33.59 -23.28 -8.35
CA ALA A 164 -32.15 -23.35 -8.08
C ALA A 164 -31.82 -23.19 -6.58
N TYR A 165 -32.54 -22.32 -5.88
CA TYR A 165 -32.37 -22.11 -4.44
C TYR A 165 -32.84 -23.32 -3.61
N TYR A 166 -33.90 -24.01 -4.05
CA TYR A 166 -34.40 -25.23 -3.40
C TYR A 166 -33.40 -26.39 -3.54
N GLU A 167 -32.78 -26.55 -4.71
CA GLU A 167 -31.68 -27.50 -4.91
C GLU A 167 -30.50 -27.18 -3.98
N GLN A 168 -30.15 -25.90 -3.85
CA GLN A 168 -29.09 -25.47 -2.93
C GLN A 168 -29.45 -25.76 -1.46
N ILE A 169 -30.71 -25.54 -1.03
CA ILE A 169 -31.16 -25.91 0.32
C ILE A 169 -31.09 -27.42 0.54
N ASN A 170 -31.54 -28.23 -0.42
CA ASN A 170 -31.50 -29.69 -0.28
C ASN A 170 -30.06 -30.18 -0.16
N TYR A 171 -29.16 -29.64 -0.99
CA TYR A 171 -27.72 -29.92 -0.90
C TYR A 171 -27.17 -29.59 0.50
N LEU A 172 -27.52 -28.42 1.07
CA LEU A 172 -27.11 -28.01 2.41
C LEU A 172 -27.73 -28.86 3.54
N GLN A 173 -28.93 -29.40 3.33
CA GLN A 173 -29.54 -30.32 4.29
C GLN A 173 -28.91 -31.71 4.27
N GLU A 174 -28.48 -32.17 3.10
CA GLU A 174 -27.75 -33.44 2.93
C GLU A 174 -26.31 -33.35 3.46
N HIS A 175 -25.70 -32.16 3.42
CA HIS A 175 -24.30 -31.89 3.79
C HIS A 175 -24.19 -31.03 5.07
N ARG A 176 -24.95 -31.38 6.12
CA ARG A 176 -24.95 -30.64 7.41
C ARG A 176 -23.54 -30.55 8.01
N GLY A 177 -23.02 -29.32 8.08
CA GLY A 177 -21.70 -29.02 8.65
C GLY A 177 -20.65 -28.62 7.61
N ASP A 178 -20.94 -28.78 6.32
CA ASP A 178 -20.06 -28.35 5.25
C ASP A 178 -20.17 -26.83 5.01
N VAL A 179 -19.02 -26.21 4.74
CA VAL A 179 -18.88 -24.78 4.48
C VAL A 179 -19.42 -24.48 3.07
N VAL A 180 -20.37 -23.56 2.96
CA VAL A 180 -21.06 -23.24 1.69
C VAL A 180 -20.16 -22.46 0.73
N GLY A 181 -19.30 -21.58 1.28
CA GLY A 181 -18.29 -20.83 0.54
C GLY A 181 -16.97 -21.57 0.40
N VAL A 182 -15.94 -20.90 -0.13
CA VAL A 182 -14.57 -21.44 -0.15
C VAL A 182 -14.05 -21.50 1.30
N PRO A 183 -13.75 -22.68 1.85
CA PRO A 183 -13.36 -22.82 3.25
C PRO A 183 -11.93 -22.28 3.47
N THR A 184 -11.78 -21.39 4.46
CA THR A 184 -10.48 -20.81 4.83
C THR A 184 -9.59 -21.78 5.61
N ALA A 185 -10.20 -22.88 6.09
CA ALA A 185 -9.62 -23.86 7.01
C ALA A 185 -9.27 -23.29 8.40
N PHE A 186 -9.81 -22.12 8.73
CA PHE A 186 -9.88 -21.59 10.09
C PHE A 186 -11.31 -21.80 10.60
N ARG A 187 -11.51 -22.72 11.54
CA ARG A 187 -12.84 -23.16 11.95
C ARG A 187 -13.70 -22.01 12.48
N ASP A 188 -13.12 -21.17 13.32
CA ASP A 188 -13.85 -20.07 13.96
C ASP A 188 -14.18 -18.96 12.94
N LEU A 189 -13.34 -18.78 11.92
CA LEU A 189 -13.60 -17.87 10.82
C LEU A 189 -14.68 -18.39 9.86
N ASP A 190 -14.61 -19.67 9.51
CA ASP A 190 -15.60 -20.32 8.65
C ASP A 190 -16.98 -20.42 9.35
N GLN A 191 -17.02 -20.53 10.68
CA GLN A 191 -18.28 -20.48 11.45
C GLN A 191 -18.98 -19.13 11.36
N ILE A 192 -18.24 -18.02 11.39
CA ILE A 192 -18.82 -16.68 11.33
C ILE A 192 -19.13 -16.27 9.88
N THR A 193 -18.28 -16.66 8.93
CA THR A 193 -18.41 -16.26 7.52
C THR A 193 -19.24 -17.24 6.68
N GLY A 194 -19.43 -18.47 7.13
CA GLY A 194 -19.97 -19.56 6.29
C GLY A 194 -19.02 -19.97 5.16
N GLY A 195 -17.72 -19.64 5.31
CA GLY A 195 -16.71 -19.66 4.25
C GLY A 195 -16.72 -18.40 3.41
N LEU A 196 -15.70 -18.23 2.55
CA LEU A 196 -15.62 -17.10 1.64
C LEU A 196 -16.64 -17.26 0.53
N GLN A 197 -17.69 -16.42 0.54
CA GLN A 197 -18.77 -16.51 -0.43
C GLN A 197 -18.32 -16.06 -1.82
N ARG A 198 -18.86 -16.71 -2.84
CA ARG A 198 -18.61 -16.32 -4.23
C ARG A 198 -19.17 -14.94 -4.49
N SER A 199 -18.52 -14.18 -5.37
CA SER A 199 -18.86 -12.80 -5.70
C SER A 199 -18.63 -11.77 -4.59
N ASP A 200 -18.10 -12.14 -3.43
CA ASP A 200 -17.78 -11.21 -2.35
C ASP A 200 -16.41 -10.55 -2.54
N LEU A 201 -16.35 -9.26 -2.20
CA LEU A 201 -15.13 -8.50 -1.99
C LEU A 201 -14.86 -8.42 -0.48
N ILE A 202 -13.77 -9.04 -0.07
CA ILE A 202 -13.29 -9.04 1.31
C ILE A 202 -12.11 -8.08 1.41
N ILE A 203 -12.27 -6.99 2.17
CA ILE A 203 -11.15 -6.10 2.50
C ILE A 203 -10.53 -6.59 3.80
N LEU A 204 -9.26 -6.98 3.73
CA LEU A 204 -8.46 -7.31 4.90
C LEU A 204 -7.48 -6.18 5.17
N ALA A 205 -7.67 -5.52 6.31
CA ALA A 205 -6.90 -4.36 6.65
C ALA A 205 -6.08 -4.57 7.92
N ALA A 206 -4.83 -4.16 7.86
CA ALA A 206 -3.92 -4.27 8.98
C ALA A 206 -3.00 -3.06 9.02
N ARG A 207 -2.54 -2.72 10.20
CA ARG A 207 -1.55 -1.66 10.34
C ARG A 207 -0.25 -2.09 9.67
N PRO A 208 0.43 -1.21 8.91
CA PRO A 208 1.82 -1.45 8.53
C PRO A 208 2.61 -1.87 9.77
N SER A 209 3.52 -2.83 9.63
CA SER A 209 4.30 -3.33 10.76
C SER A 209 4.83 -2.16 11.60
N VAL A 210 4.38 -2.12 12.85
CA VAL A 210 4.84 -1.15 13.85
C VAL A 210 6.28 -1.46 14.14
N GLY A 211 7.16 -0.48 13.95
CA GLY A 211 8.57 -0.70 14.22
C GLY A 211 9.58 0.13 13.47
N LYS A 212 9.21 0.89 12.44
CA LYS A 212 10.19 1.71 11.69
C LYS A 212 10.51 3.03 12.40
N CYS A 213 10.47 3.04 13.73
CA CYS A 213 10.50 4.30 14.46
C CYS A 213 11.91 4.54 15.03
N LEU A 214 12.41 5.74 14.80
CA LEU A 214 13.64 6.24 15.38
C LEU A 214 13.35 7.08 16.61
N ALA A 215 14.22 7.02 17.62
CA ALA A 215 14.17 7.99 18.72
C ALA A 215 14.25 9.42 18.20
N TRP A 216 13.55 10.35 18.86
CA TRP A 216 13.38 11.73 18.40
C TRP A 216 14.68 12.49 18.09
N TRP A 217 15.78 12.12 18.76
CA TRP A 217 17.11 12.72 18.57
C TRP A 217 17.95 12.07 17.47
N SER A 218 17.47 10.99 16.82
CA SER A 218 18.21 10.34 15.74
C SER A 218 18.46 11.31 14.59
N LEU A 219 19.72 11.40 14.14
CA LEU A 219 20.14 12.37 13.14
C LEU A 219 20.03 11.81 11.72
N ILE A 220 19.54 12.63 10.79
CA ILE A 220 19.38 12.36 9.36
C ILE A 220 20.15 13.43 8.58
N ASP A 221 20.88 13.01 7.54
CA ASP A 221 21.61 13.91 6.63
C ASP A 221 20.74 14.27 5.42
N ASP A 222 20.66 15.57 5.10
CA ASP A 222 19.86 16.10 3.98
C ASP A 222 20.60 15.89 2.65
N PRO A 223 20.04 15.11 1.71
CA PRO A 223 20.64 14.93 0.38
C PRO A 223 20.78 16.23 -0.41
N LEU A 224 19.92 17.22 -0.15
CA LEU A 224 19.89 18.48 -0.89
C LEU A 224 20.89 19.49 -0.31
N THR A 225 20.84 19.70 1.00
CA THR A 225 21.58 20.79 1.66
C THR A 225 22.85 20.32 2.38
N GLY A 226 22.98 19.02 2.64
CA GLY A 226 24.02 18.46 3.48
C GLY A 226 23.85 18.72 4.98
N GLU A 227 22.77 19.40 5.40
CA GLU A 227 22.48 19.65 6.82
C GLU A 227 22.18 18.35 7.57
N ARG A 228 22.53 18.29 8.87
CA ARG A 228 22.23 17.16 9.74
C ARG A 228 21.20 17.57 10.79
N LEU A 229 20.00 17.00 10.71
CA LEU A 229 18.87 17.36 11.58
C LEU A 229 18.35 16.12 12.29
N THR A 230 17.72 16.30 13.45
CA THR A 230 17.01 15.22 14.14
C THR A 230 15.76 14.79 13.36
N ILE A 231 15.32 13.54 13.52
CA ILE A 231 14.08 13.06 12.89
C ILE A 231 12.87 13.87 13.34
N GLU A 232 12.83 14.33 14.59
CA GLU A 232 11.78 15.23 15.07
C GLU A 232 11.76 16.54 14.27
N GLN A 233 12.93 17.16 14.05
CA GLN A 233 13.04 18.34 13.19
C GLN A 233 12.65 18.03 11.74
N TRP A 234 13.01 16.84 11.24
CA TRP A 234 12.63 16.37 9.91
C TRP A 234 11.12 16.34 9.72
N VAL A 235 10.40 15.78 10.71
CA VAL A 235 8.94 15.66 10.74
C VAL A 235 8.27 17.00 10.91
N ARG A 236 8.75 17.83 11.85
CA ARG A 236 8.20 19.18 12.10
C ARG A 236 8.40 20.12 10.92
N GLN A 237 9.55 20.04 10.24
CA GLN A 237 9.88 20.89 9.09
C GLN A 237 9.41 20.32 7.74
N ARG A 238 8.86 19.09 7.73
CA ARG A 238 8.39 18.37 6.52
C ARG A 238 9.41 18.38 5.37
N ARG A 239 10.65 17.98 5.69
CA ARG A 239 11.74 17.86 4.70
C ARG A 239 11.42 16.74 3.70
N ARG A 240 11.47 17.05 2.39
CA ARG A 240 10.87 16.25 1.31
C ARG A 240 11.70 15.08 0.79
N THR A 241 12.98 15.02 1.11
CA THR A 241 13.88 13.99 0.56
C THR A 241 14.84 13.45 1.60
N VAL A 242 15.30 12.22 1.40
CA VAL A 242 16.24 11.51 2.27
C VAL A 242 17.12 10.58 1.44
N TRP A 243 18.28 10.18 1.96
CA TRP A 243 19.08 9.13 1.32
C TRP A 243 18.39 7.78 1.50
N GLY A 244 18.38 6.94 0.47
CA GLY A 244 17.84 5.59 0.46
C GLY A 244 18.76 4.64 -0.32
N VAL A 245 18.47 3.34 -0.27
CA VAL A 245 19.25 2.32 -1.00
C VAL A 245 18.34 1.66 -2.04
N ASP A 246 18.75 1.69 -3.31
CA ASP A 246 17.99 1.02 -4.36
C ASP A 246 18.17 -0.52 -4.35
N ALA A 247 17.43 -1.23 -5.21
CA ALA A 247 17.51 -2.70 -5.29
C ALA A 247 18.91 -3.23 -5.72
N ALA A 248 19.76 -2.37 -6.30
CA ALA A 248 21.13 -2.71 -6.69
C ALA A 248 22.15 -2.43 -5.57
N GLY A 249 21.71 -1.91 -4.42
CA GLY A 249 22.58 -1.57 -3.29
C GLY A 249 23.29 -0.22 -3.43
N ALA A 250 22.85 0.65 -4.35
CA ALA A 250 23.40 1.99 -4.57
C ALA A 250 22.66 3.05 -3.75
N LEU A 251 23.39 4.05 -3.27
CA LEU A 251 22.81 5.18 -2.52
C LEU A 251 22.11 6.18 -3.46
N ARG A 252 20.83 6.47 -3.22
CA ARG A 252 20.05 7.45 -4.00
C ARG A 252 19.24 8.39 -3.14
N GLN A 253 18.95 9.57 -3.67
CA GLN A 253 17.97 10.48 -3.09
C GLN A 253 16.55 9.95 -3.37
N MET A 254 15.72 9.89 -2.33
CA MET A 254 14.33 9.40 -2.42
C MET A 254 13.34 10.42 -1.84
N PRO A 255 12.12 10.53 -2.41
CA PRO A 255 11.08 11.41 -1.90
C PRO A 255 10.41 10.84 -0.64
N ILE A 256 9.95 11.71 0.26
CA ILE A 256 9.16 11.37 1.45
C ILE A 256 7.70 11.74 1.19
N ASP A 257 6.80 10.78 1.33
CA ASP A 257 5.35 10.93 1.16
C ASP A 257 4.65 11.33 2.46
N GLU A 258 5.18 10.91 3.62
CA GLU A 258 4.53 11.09 4.92
C GLU A 258 5.57 11.28 6.04
N TRP A 259 5.27 12.15 7.00
CA TRP A 259 6.05 12.37 8.21
C TRP A 259 5.20 12.02 9.44
N VAL A 260 5.67 11.10 10.25
CA VAL A 260 4.86 10.45 11.28
C VAL A 260 5.48 10.67 12.67
N ASP A 261 4.68 11.18 13.61
CA ASP A 261 4.97 11.16 15.05
C ASP A 261 4.30 9.92 15.66
N SER A 262 5.11 8.95 16.08
CA SER A 262 4.65 7.62 16.51
C SER A 262 4.56 7.50 18.04
N GLY A 263 4.55 8.63 18.75
CA GLY A 263 4.39 8.69 20.20
C GLY A 263 5.58 8.12 20.96
N GLU A 264 5.37 7.67 22.19
CA GLU A 264 6.43 7.10 23.03
C GLU A 264 6.51 5.57 22.91
N GLN A 265 7.70 5.04 22.62
CA GLN A 265 7.93 3.60 22.46
C GLN A 265 9.26 3.16 23.10
N PRO A 266 9.40 1.87 23.50
CA PRO A 266 10.66 1.33 24.00
C PRO A 266 11.75 1.33 22.92
N CYS A 267 12.91 1.90 23.22
CA CYS A 267 14.05 1.96 22.31
C CYS A 267 15.22 1.08 22.77
N VAL A 268 15.96 0.58 21.79
CA VAL A 268 17.22 -0.15 21.93
C VAL A 268 18.29 0.63 21.19
N ARG A 269 19.39 0.87 21.89
CA ARG A 269 20.62 1.42 21.33
C ARG A 269 21.43 0.31 20.71
N VAL A 270 21.69 0.43 19.42
CA VAL A 270 22.59 -0.42 18.65
C VAL A 270 23.92 0.30 18.52
N ARG A 271 25.03 -0.35 18.91
CA ARG A 271 26.38 0.13 18.59
C ARG A 271 27.11 -0.86 17.69
N THR A 272 27.81 -0.36 16.69
CA THR A 272 28.60 -1.18 15.76
C THR A 272 30.10 -1.13 16.05
N ARG A 273 30.89 -1.99 15.40
CA ARG A 273 32.35 -2.07 15.58
C ARG A 273 33.07 -0.84 15.05
N SER A 274 32.58 -0.21 13.99
CA SER A 274 33.08 1.11 13.57
C SER A 274 32.66 2.24 14.52
N GLY A 275 31.86 1.96 15.56
CA GLY A 275 31.46 2.93 16.57
C GLY A 275 30.24 3.78 16.17
N ARG A 276 29.47 3.33 15.17
CA ARG A 276 28.17 3.95 14.83
C ARG A 276 27.14 3.60 15.90
N ILE A 277 26.23 4.54 16.16
CA ILE A 277 25.19 4.39 17.18
C ILE A 277 23.85 4.80 16.60
N VAL A 278 22.84 3.97 16.81
CA VAL A 278 21.44 4.29 16.52
C VAL A 278 20.54 3.84 17.66
N ASP A 279 19.55 4.67 17.97
CA ASP A 279 18.50 4.36 18.94
C ASP A 279 17.16 4.17 18.20
N VAL A 280 16.67 2.94 18.18
CA VAL A 280 15.48 2.51 17.41
C VAL A 280 14.55 1.64 18.25
N THR A 281 13.32 1.45 17.80
CA THR A 281 12.45 0.43 18.40
C THR A 281 12.91 -0.99 18.02
N PRO A 282 12.68 -2.02 18.85
CA PRO A 282 13.12 -3.41 18.59
C PRO A 282 12.62 -4.02 17.27
N GLN A 283 11.59 -3.43 16.68
CA GLN A 283 11.00 -3.89 15.43
C GLN A 283 11.61 -3.21 14.19
N HIS A 284 12.47 -2.20 14.38
CA HIS A 284 13.23 -1.55 13.30
C HIS A 284 14.17 -2.59 12.71
N PRO A 285 14.05 -2.95 11.42
CA PRO A 285 14.91 -3.99 10.88
C PRO A 285 16.32 -3.51 10.65
N PHE A 286 17.26 -4.41 10.30
CA PHE A 286 18.55 -4.09 9.74
C PHE A 286 18.93 -4.79 8.44
N LEU A 287 19.60 -4.09 7.51
CA LEU A 287 20.09 -4.65 6.25
C LEU A 287 21.26 -5.52 6.64
N THR A 288 21.23 -6.80 6.32
CA THR A 288 22.35 -7.71 6.61
C THR A 288 22.78 -8.37 5.31
N PRO A 289 23.92 -9.09 5.27
CA PRO A 289 24.30 -9.85 4.08
C PRO A 289 23.22 -10.86 3.63
N ALA A 290 22.31 -11.23 4.54
CA ALA A 290 21.18 -12.11 4.30
C ALA A 290 19.86 -11.36 4.00
N GLY A 291 19.91 -10.05 3.74
CA GLY A 291 18.73 -9.18 3.56
C GLY A 291 18.27 -8.50 4.85
N TRP A 292 17.08 -7.90 4.83
CA TRP A 292 16.56 -7.12 5.96
C TRP A 292 16.07 -8.03 7.12
N ILE A 293 16.43 -7.70 8.38
CA ILE A 293 16.18 -8.48 9.61
C ILE A 293 15.81 -7.57 10.81
N PRO A 294 14.63 -7.66 11.44
CA PRO A 294 14.25 -6.92 12.67
C PRO A 294 15.33 -6.90 13.77
N LEU A 295 15.55 -5.75 14.44
CA LEU A 295 16.54 -5.61 15.52
C LEU A 295 16.39 -6.66 16.62
N ARG A 296 15.15 -6.98 17.00
CA ARG A 296 14.83 -8.02 17.99
C ARG A 296 15.34 -9.42 17.63
N HIS A 297 15.68 -9.66 16.37
CA HIS A 297 16.22 -10.93 15.89
C HIS A 297 17.74 -10.88 15.68
N LEU A 298 18.36 -9.70 15.82
CA LEU A 298 19.80 -9.52 15.73
C LEU A 298 20.44 -9.71 17.11
N ARG A 299 21.66 -10.21 17.10
CA ARG A 299 22.48 -10.44 18.29
C ARG A 299 23.81 -9.69 18.14
N VAL A 300 24.45 -9.46 19.28
CA VAL A 300 25.85 -8.99 19.28
C VAL A 300 26.69 -9.98 18.47
N GLY A 301 27.47 -9.47 17.51
CA GLY A 301 28.22 -10.27 16.53
C GLY A 301 27.61 -10.33 15.13
N ASP A 302 26.33 -10.04 14.96
CA ASP A 302 25.70 -9.98 13.63
C ASP A 302 26.17 -8.77 12.83
N ARG A 303 26.10 -8.83 11.49
CA ARG A 303 26.56 -7.76 10.61
C ARG A 303 25.40 -7.00 9.97
N ILE A 304 25.45 -5.67 10.06
CA ILE A 304 24.46 -4.76 9.50
C ILE A 304 25.09 -3.82 8.45
N GLY A 305 24.33 -3.49 7.42
CA GLY A 305 24.73 -2.62 6.32
C GLY A 305 24.80 -1.18 6.83
N VAL A 306 25.90 -0.51 6.50
CA VAL A 306 26.15 0.90 6.82
C VAL A 306 26.73 1.58 5.59
N PRO A 307 26.47 2.88 5.38
CA PRO A 307 27.00 3.60 4.23
C PRO A 307 28.52 3.67 4.30
N ARG A 308 29.18 3.36 3.17
CA ARG A 308 30.64 3.55 3.02
C ARG A 308 30.98 5.03 2.94
N ARG A 309 30.15 5.80 2.23
CA ARG A 309 30.28 7.24 2.00
C ARG A 309 28.91 7.87 1.87
N LEU A 310 28.77 9.13 2.30
CA LEU A 310 27.60 9.97 2.01
C LEU A 310 28.07 11.20 1.25
N GLU A 311 27.49 11.48 0.08
CA GLU A 311 27.93 12.62 -0.75
C GLU A 311 27.80 13.97 -0.01
N CYS A 312 28.83 14.81 -0.15
CA CYS A 312 28.85 16.17 0.38
C CYS A 312 28.45 17.14 -0.73
N ARG A 313 27.17 17.54 -0.79
CA ARG A 313 26.64 18.50 -1.78
C ARG A 313 26.50 19.94 -1.26
N GLY A 314 27.14 20.25 -0.13
CA GLY A 314 27.13 21.59 0.44
C GLY A 314 27.62 22.65 -0.55
N ASP A 315 26.85 23.72 -0.72
CA ASP A 315 27.06 24.79 -1.69
C ASP A 315 27.40 26.14 -1.06
N ASP A 316 27.68 26.16 0.25
CA ASP A 316 28.00 27.39 0.98
C ASP A 316 29.35 27.97 0.51
N ALA A 317 29.31 28.77 -0.55
CA ALA A 317 30.46 29.40 -1.18
C ALA A 317 31.10 30.50 -0.30
N ALA A 318 30.47 30.88 0.81
CA ALA A 318 30.99 31.92 1.70
C ALA A 318 32.15 31.43 2.58
N VAL A 319 32.32 30.12 2.77
CA VAL A 319 33.41 29.58 3.59
C VAL A 319 34.71 29.45 2.79
N THR A 320 35.77 30.08 3.30
CA THR A 320 37.12 29.92 2.75
C THR A 320 37.87 28.78 3.46
N PRO A 321 38.88 28.15 2.82
CA PRO A 321 39.75 27.16 3.45
C PRO A 321 40.33 27.62 4.80
N ASP A 322 40.71 28.91 4.89
CA ASP A 322 41.28 29.49 6.11
C ASP A 322 40.21 29.61 7.23
N LEU A 323 38.96 29.98 6.91
CA LEU A 323 37.86 29.99 7.88
C LEU A 323 37.50 28.57 8.37
N ALA A 324 37.52 27.58 7.47
CA ALA A 324 37.27 26.20 7.84
C ALA A 324 38.37 25.63 8.77
N ARG A 325 39.62 25.99 8.49
CA ARG A 325 40.76 25.64 9.34
C ARG A 325 40.66 26.31 10.72
N LEU A 326 40.26 27.58 10.77
CA LEU A 326 40.02 28.30 12.02
C LEU A 326 38.94 27.63 12.87
N ALA A 327 37.81 27.24 12.26
CA ALA A 327 36.75 26.51 12.95
C ALA A 327 37.26 25.19 13.56
N GLY A 328 38.05 24.41 12.82
CA GLY A 328 38.64 23.18 13.36
C GLY A 328 39.59 23.42 14.55
N TYR A 329 40.36 24.51 14.53
CA TYR A 329 41.20 24.89 15.68
C TYR A 329 40.37 25.29 16.91
N ILE A 330 39.26 26.01 16.71
CA ILE A 330 38.36 26.42 17.79
C ILE A 330 37.62 25.20 18.38
N LEU A 331 37.17 24.26 17.55
CA LEU A 331 36.43 23.07 17.99
C LEU A 331 37.19 22.18 18.98
N VAL A 332 38.48 21.98 18.74
CA VAL A 332 39.30 21.03 19.53
C VAL A 332 40.15 21.76 20.58
N GLY A 333 40.67 22.93 20.23
CA GLY A 333 41.60 23.69 21.06
C GLY A 333 40.99 24.90 21.75
N GLY A 334 39.81 25.36 21.35
CA GLY A 334 39.18 26.58 21.86
C GLY A 334 38.34 26.36 23.12
N HIS A 335 38.30 27.38 23.98
CA HIS A 335 37.33 27.54 25.05
C HIS A 335 37.01 29.03 25.22
N VAL A 336 35.77 29.35 25.58
CA VAL A 336 35.37 30.73 25.84
C VAL A 336 35.30 30.92 27.36
N ASP A 337 36.05 31.88 27.88
CA ASP A 337 36.02 32.27 29.29
C ASP A 337 35.80 33.80 29.38
N ALA A 338 34.86 34.23 30.22
CA ALA A 338 34.48 35.63 30.41
C ALA A 338 34.32 36.46 29.10
N GLY A 339 33.78 35.86 28.03
CA GLY A 339 33.58 36.54 26.75
C GLY A 339 34.85 36.68 25.89
N THR A 340 35.92 35.93 26.20
CA THR A 340 37.16 35.88 25.43
C THR A 340 37.43 34.46 24.93
N LEU A 341 37.85 34.32 23.68
CA LEU A 341 38.24 33.02 23.10
C LEU A 341 39.69 32.70 23.46
N HIS A 342 39.88 31.60 24.18
CA HIS A 342 41.17 31.09 24.60
C HIS A 342 41.48 29.77 23.90
N PHE A 343 42.76 29.51 23.63
CA PHE A 343 43.20 28.24 23.08
C PHE A 343 44.06 27.48 24.10
N ALA A 344 43.81 26.19 24.22
CA ALA A 344 44.65 25.27 24.98
C ALA A 344 46.06 25.17 24.36
N ALA A 345 47.03 24.68 25.14
CA ALA A 345 48.39 24.48 24.67
C ALA A 345 48.42 23.56 23.44
N MET A 346 48.98 24.06 22.33
CA MET A 346 49.03 23.37 21.04
C MET A 346 50.45 23.30 20.47
N PRO A 347 50.73 22.41 19.49
CA PRO A 347 52.04 22.34 18.84
C PRO A 347 52.45 23.67 18.22
N ARG A 348 53.76 24.01 18.26
CA ARG A 348 54.29 25.28 17.72
C ARG A 348 53.86 25.56 16.27
N VAL A 349 53.81 24.51 15.44
CA VAL A 349 53.40 24.61 14.03
C VAL A 349 51.92 25.01 13.92
N ALA A 350 51.04 24.39 14.71
CA ALA A 350 49.62 24.74 14.74
C ALA A 350 49.39 26.17 15.29
N ALA A 351 50.13 26.56 16.32
CA ALA A 351 50.06 27.92 16.87
C ALA A 351 50.49 29.00 15.85
N GLN A 352 51.55 28.75 15.08
CA GLN A 352 51.99 29.66 14.02
C GLN A 352 50.98 29.75 12.88
N ASP A 353 50.39 28.62 12.47
CA ASP A 353 49.37 28.58 11.43
C ASP A 353 48.08 29.27 11.87
N LEU A 354 47.63 29.06 13.11
CA LEU A 354 46.49 29.77 13.70
C LEU A 354 46.68 31.29 13.67
N ARG A 355 47.85 31.82 14.06
CA ARG A 355 48.14 33.27 13.97
C ARG A 355 48.03 33.78 12.53
N ARG A 356 48.54 33.01 11.57
CA ARG A 356 48.51 33.37 10.15
C ARG A 356 47.08 33.41 9.62
N VAL A 357 46.28 32.41 9.95
CA VAL A 357 44.87 32.29 9.55
C VAL A 357 44.04 33.42 10.16
N ILE A 358 44.18 33.69 11.46
CA ILE A 358 43.49 34.81 12.12
C ILE A 358 43.87 36.15 11.47
N GLY A 359 45.17 36.40 11.23
CA GLY A 359 45.62 37.63 10.59
C GLY A 359 45.11 37.84 9.17
N ARG A 360 44.81 36.76 8.43
CA ARG A 360 44.22 36.81 7.08
C ARG A 360 42.71 37.01 7.10
N CYS A 361 42.00 36.24 7.92
CA CYS A 361 40.54 36.28 7.99
C CYS A 361 40.01 37.49 8.77
N PHE A 362 40.75 37.91 9.81
CA PHE A 362 40.36 38.97 10.74
C PHE A 362 41.53 39.92 11.01
N PRO A 363 41.98 40.71 10.02
CA PRO A 363 43.13 41.62 10.16
C PRO A 363 42.94 42.70 11.24
N ALA A 364 41.68 42.97 11.66
CA ALA A 364 41.34 43.89 12.74
C ALA A 364 41.39 43.26 14.15
N SER A 365 41.61 41.95 14.30
CA SER A 365 41.70 41.30 15.61
C SER A 365 43.08 41.51 16.24
N ALA A 366 43.11 42.00 17.48
CA ALA A 366 44.35 42.24 18.24
C ALA A 366 45.05 40.94 18.72
N ALA A 367 44.50 39.76 18.40
CA ALA A 367 44.98 38.45 18.86
C ALA A 367 46.32 38.00 18.26
N VAL A 368 46.95 38.77 17.37
CA VAL A 368 48.23 38.41 16.74
C VAL A 368 49.41 38.47 17.75
N GLY A 369 49.25 39.16 18.88
CA GLY A 369 50.35 39.45 19.82
C GLY A 369 50.65 38.42 20.92
N ALA A 370 49.73 37.53 21.32
CA ALA A 370 49.83 36.87 22.64
C ALA A 370 49.56 35.36 22.67
N ILE A 371 49.97 34.56 21.66
CA ILE A 371 50.00 33.09 21.83
C ILE A 371 51.27 32.64 22.59
N ALA A 372 51.72 33.41 23.58
CA ALA A 372 52.80 33.05 24.48
C ALA A 372 52.54 33.68 25.86
N GLU A 373 52.40 32.82 26.86
CA GLU A 373 52.50 33.11 28.31
C GLU A 373 51.44 34.04 28.93
N ARG A 374 50.52 33.41 29.66
CA ARG A 374 49.72 33.92 30.80
C ARG A 374 49.64 35.46 30.94
N ARG A 375 48.62 36.09 30.35
CA ARG A 375 47.78 37.14 30.98
C ARG A 375 46.41 37.24 30.29
N PRO A 376 45.30 37.45 31.03
CA PRO A 376 44.00 37.71 30.43
C PRO A 376 43.94 39.17 29.99
N ALA A 377 43.76 39.43 28.70
CA ALA A 377 43.28 40.71 28.20
C ALA A 377 41.81 40.50 27.85
N ILE A 378 40.91 41.12 28.60
CA ILE A 378 39.51 41.24 28.24
C ILE A 378 39.46 42.15 27.01
N ILE A 379 39.11 41.59 25.85
CA ILE A 379 38.84 42.36 24.64
C ILE A 379 37.32 42.37 24.49
N ASP A 380 36.69 43.52 24.77
CA ASP A 380 35.33 43.76 24.31
C ASP A 380 35.35 43.64 22.77
N HIS A 381 34.58 42.66 22.27
CA HIS A 381 34.35 42.37 20.85
C HIS A 381 35.56 41.82 20.05
N ASP A 382 36.08 40.63 20.40
CA ASP A 382 36.94 39.86 19.47
C ASP A 382 36.14 39.44 18.21
N PRO A 383 36.49 39.94 17.00
CA PRO A 383 35.78 39.61 15.76
C PRO A 383 35.75 38.10 15.47
N VAL A 384 36.77 37.36 15.93
CA VAL A 384 36.83 35.89 15.77
C VAL A 384 35.75 35.23 16.64
N LEU A 385 35.60 35.67 17.89
CA LEU A 385 34.57 35.17 18.79
C LEU A 385 33.18 35.53 18.27
N VAL A 386 32.95 36.76 17.79
CA VAL A 386 31.67 37.17 17.21
C VAL A 386 31.31 36.30 16.01
N TRP A 387 32.26 36.10 15.09
CA TRP A 387 32.07 35.20 13.94
C TRP A 387 31.75 33.75 14.38
N TRP A 388 32.48 33.24 15.36
CA TRP A 388 32.24 31.90 15.89
C TRP A 388 30.85 31.79 16.55
N LEU A 389 30.43 32.78 17.31
CA LEU A 389 29.11 32.81 17.94
C LEU A 389 27.97 32.96 16.92
N THR A 390 28.17 33.63 15.78
CA THR A 390 27.20 33.58 14.67
C THR A 390 27.09 32.19 14.04
N LEU A 391 28.16 31.39 14.06
CA LEU A 391 28.17 30.04 13.53
C LEU A 391 27.62 29.00 14.53
N ALA A 392 27.96 29.13 15.81
CA ALA A 392 27.70 28.14 16.87
C ALA A 392 26.53 28.51 17.81
N GLY A 393 26.07 29.76 17.80
CA GLY A 393 24.99 30.27 18.66
C GLY A 393 25.46 30.79 20.04
N PRO A 394 24.60 31.57 20.75
CA PRO A 394 24.98 32.30 21.97
C PRO A 394 24.85 31.51 23.30
N GLN A 395 24.38 30.26 23.31
CA GLN A 395 24.12 29.53 24.56
C GLN A 395 24.86 28.19 24.70
N GLN A 396 25.54 28.07 25.85
CA GLN A 396 25.78 26.91 26.72
C GLN A 396 27.24 26.47 26.93
N PRO A 397 27.60 26.05 28.16
CA PRO A 397 28.83 25.30 28.41
C PRO A 397 28.82 24.05 27.51
N MET A 398 29.73 24.02 26.54
CA MET A 398 29.73 23.06 25.43
C MET A 398 29.67 21.59 25.89
N PRO A 399 28.71 20.78 25.39
CA PRO A 399 29.11 19.56 24.71
C PRO A 399 29.70 19.98 23.36
N ARG A 400 31.01 19.82 23.18
CA ARG A 400 31.69 20.15 21.92
C ARG A 400 31.00 19.35 20.79
N ARG A 401 30.43 20.03 19.79
CA ARG A 401 29.75 19.46 18.62
C ARG A 401 30.12 20.30 17.41
N ILE A 402 30.06 19.73 16.20
CA ILE A 402 30.20 20.52 14.97
C ILE A 402 28.92 21.34 14.76
N PRO A 403 28.98 22.68 14.65
CA PRO A 403 27.80 23.51 14.49
C PRO A 403 26.97 23.13 13.25
N PRO A 404 25.62 23.15 13.33
CA PRO A 404 24.75 22.77 12.22
C PRO A 404 25.09 23.43 10.86
N PRO A 405 25.43 24.74 10.79
CA PRO A 405 25.78 25.39 9.52
C PRO A 405 27.03 24.80 8.84
N VAL A 406 27.98 24.26 9.60
CA VAL A 406 29.22 23.68 9.07
C VAL A 406 28.94 22.48 8.17
N TRP A 407 27.87 21.73 8.42
CA TRP A 407 27.52 20.56 7.61
C TRP A 407 27.07 20.91 6.18
N ARG A 408 26.78 22.19 5.91
CA ARG A 408 26.44 22.72 4.57
C ARG A 408 27.68 23.18 3.78
N TRP A 409 28.88 23.09 4.37
CA TRP A 409 30.11 23.50 3.70
C TRP A 409 30.50 22.54 2.56
N PRO A 410 31.16 23.06 1.50
CA PRO A 410 31.69 22.22 0.43
C PRO A 410 32.74 21.24 0.96
N ALA A 411 32.89 20.10 0.29
CA ALA A 411 33.80 19.02 0.70
C ALA A 411 35.23 19.53 0.98
N ALA A 412 35.75 20.45 0.17
CA ALA A 412 37.08 21.03 0.35
C ALA A 412 37.25 21.77 1.70
N ALA A 413 36.22 22.49 2.15
CA ALA A 413 36.22 23.17 3.44
C ALA A 413 36.13 22.17 4.60
N LEU A 414 35.31 21.12 4.46
CA LEU A 414 35.21 20.03 5.43
C LEU A 414 36.53 19.25 5.59
N VAL A 415 37.29 19.05 4.51
CA VAL A 415 38.64 18.46 4.55
C VAL A 415 39.59 19.37 5.36
N GLU A 416 39.58 20.69 5.13
CA GLU A 416 40.43 21.62 5.87
C GLU A 416 40.09 21.69 7.36
N LEU A 417 38.81 21.59 7.72
CA LEU A 417 38.37 21.46 9.10
C LEU A 417 38.93 20.17 9.73
N LEU A 418 38.83 19.02 9.04
CA LEU A 418 39.36 17.75 9.54
C LEU A 418 40.89 17.81 9.68
N ARG A 419 41.61 18.42 8.73
CA ARG A 419 43.07 18.64 8.82
C ARG A 419 43.45 19.44 10.06
N ALA A 420 42.69 20.49 10.39
CA ALA A 420 42.92 21.28 11.61
C ALA A 420 42.72 20.44 12.88
N VAL A 421 41.64 19.66 12.95
CA VAL A 421 41.37 18.72 14.05
C VAL A 421 42.55 17.76 14.23
N VAL A 422 42.97 17.11 13.14
CA VAL A 422 44.08 16.14 13.12
C VAL A 422 45.42 16.74 13.55
N ARG A 423 45.67 18.02 13.28
CA ARG A 423 46.91 18.73 13.69
C ARG A 423 46.96 19.00 15.20
N LEU A 424 45.82 19.19 15.84
CA LEU A 424 45.73 19.50 17.28
C LEU A 424 45.69 18.25 18.15
N THR A 425 45.12 17.16 17.67
CA THR A 425 45.04 15.91 18.42
C THR A 425 46.37 15.19 18.50
N ARG A 426 46.71 14.66 19.69
CA ARG A 426 47.93 13.86 19.89
C ARG A 426 47.91 12.62 19.01
N ARG A 427 48.82 12.57 18.03
CA ARG A 427 49.02 11.39 17.18
C ARG A 427 49.75 10.31 17.98
N ARG A 428 49.16 9.12 18.07
CA ARG A 428 49.90 7.89 18.32
C ARG A 428 49.94 7.14 16.99
N THR A 429 51.11 6.63 16.64
CA THR A 429 51.28 5.64 15.58
C THR A 429 51.61 4.31 16.26
N SER A 430 50.94 3.24 15.85
CA SER A 430 51.26 1.90 16.36
C SER A 430 52.59 1.43 15.74
N PRO A 431 53.52 0.84 16.51
CA PRO A 431 54.73 0.22 15.96
C PRO A 431 54.44 -0.96 15.01
N GLU A 432 53.30 -1.64 15.19
CA GLU A 432 52.89 -2.83 14.42
C GLU A 432 51.95 -2.49 13.25
N ASP A 433 51.27 -1.34 13.30
CA ASP A 433 50.30 -0.86 12.29
C ASP A 433 50.67 0.57 11.86
N ALA A 434 51.67 0.72 10.99
CA ALA A 434 52.16 2.01 10.47
C ALA A 434 51.08 2.85 9.73
N VAL A 435 49.87 2.32 9.59
CA VAL A 435 48.75 2.86 8.78
C VAL A 435 47.59 3.33 9.67
N ARG A 436 47.69 3.42 11.00
CA ARG A 436 46.57 3.91 11.84
C ARG A 436 46.89 5.20 12.58
N LEU A 437 45.98 6.17 12.49
CA LEU A 437 46.09 7.45 13.20
C LEU A 437 45.02 7.56 14.29
N HIS A 438 45.49 7.68 15.53
CA HIS A 438 44.65 7.81 16.72
C HIS A 438 44.38 9.28 17.04
N LEU A 439 43.13 9.72 16.94
CA LEU A 439 42.70 11.07 17.35
C LEU A 439 42.04 11.02 18.73
N SER A 440 42.70 11.57 19.75
CA SER A 440 42.12 11.70 21.10
C SER A 440 41.26 12.97 21.17
N ILE A 441 39.95 12.81 21.34
CA ILE A 441 38.96 13.90 21.40
C ILE A 441 38.24 13.84 22.74
N GLU A 442 38.15 14.99 23.41
CA GLU A 442 37.33 15.16 24.62
C GLU A 442 35.91 15.52 24.24
N GLY A 443 34.93 14.81 24.80
CA GLY A 443 33.52 14.95 24.48
C GLY A 443 33.02 13.87 23.55
N ALA A 444 32.12 13.02 24.05
CA ALA A 444 31.41 12.02 23.25
C ALA A 444 30.74 12.63 22.00
N GLY A 445 30.34 13.90 22.12
CA GLY A 445 29.62 14.56 21.06
C GLY A 445 30.47 14.91 19.85
N LEU A 446 31.58 15.59 20.09
CA LEU A 446 32.51 16.01 19.04
C LEU A 446 33.16 14.79 18.40
N ALA A 447 33.45 13.75 19.19
CA ALA A 447 34.05 12.53 18.68
C ALA A 447 33.11 11.80 17.70
N ALA A 448 31.80 11.76 17.99
CA ALA A 448 30.79 11.23 17.06
C ALA A 448 30.64 12.08 15.79
N ASP A 449 30.73 13.40 15.90
CA ASP A 449 30.65 14.30 14.75
C ASP A 449 31.91 14.19 13.86
N VAL A 450 33.10 14.10 14.45
CA VAL A 450 34.36 13.88 13.71
C VAL A 450 34.37 12.51 13.05
N HIS A 451 33.87 11.47 13.71
CA HIS A 451 33.68 10.15 13.10
C HIS A 451 32.74 10.20 11.90
N HIS A 452 31.59 10.88 12.02
CA HIS A 452 30.64 11.07 10.92
C HIS A 452 31.23 11.89 9.77
N LEU A 453 32.02 12.92 10.07
CA LEU A 453 32.73 13.72 9.08
C LEU A 453 33.66 12.85 8.22
N CYS A 454 34.36 11.88 8.83
CA CYS A 454 35.15 10.90 8.09
C CYS A 454 34.29 10.07 7.12
N VAL A 455 33.10 9.63 7.54
CA VAL A 455 32.16 8.88 6.67
C VAL A 455 31.72 9.72 5.47
N ARG A 456 31.38 11.00 5.67
CA ARG A 456 31.01 11.91 4.58
C ARG A 456 32.14 12.14 3.58
N LEU A 457 33.38 12.17 4.07
CA LEU A 457 34.59 12.29 3.25
C LEU A 457 35.08 10.96 2.66
N GLY A 458 34.43 9.83 2.98
CA GLY A 458 34.82 8.50 2.51
C GLY A 458 36.06 7.92 3.19
N ILE A 459 36.43 8.44 4.36
CA ILE A 459 37.57 8.00 5.16
C ILE A 459 37.10 6.92 6.14
N ALA A 460 37.71 5.74 6.08
CA ALA A 460 37.40 4.65 6.99
C ALA A 460 37.88 4.99 8.42
N ALA A 461 36.94 5.08 9.35
CA ALA A 461 37.19 5.44 10.73
C ALA A 461 36.44 4.54 11.73
N SER A 462 37.03 4.28 12.89
CA SER A 462 36.33 3.67 14.04
C SER A 462 36.33 4.59 15.27
N LEU A 463 35.25 4.56 16.06
CA LEU A 463 35.10 5.34 17.28
C LEU A 463 35.06 4.43 18.51
N ARG A 464 35.87 4.73 19.53
CA ARG A 464 35.94 3.98 20.81
C ARG A 464 36.10 4.92 22.01
N CYS A 465 35.43 4.61 23.12
CA CYS A 465 35.65 5.30 24.38
C CYS A 465 36.85 4.67 25.12
N ILE A 466 37.74 5.48 25.69
CA ILE A 466 38.91 4.99 26.43
C ILE A 466 38.64 5.02 27.94
N ALA A 467 38.31 6.20 28.49
CA ALA A 467 38.03 6.43 29.91
C ALA A 467 37.43 7.82 30.12
N GLY A 468 36.42 7.94 30.99
CA GLY A 468 35.75 9.21 31.27
C GLY A 468 35.14 9.82 29.99
N ASP A 469 35.47 11.08 29.70
CA ASP A 469 34.99 11.79 28.51
C ASP A 469 36.02 11.79 27.35
N ALA A 470 37.03 10.92 27.41
CA ALA A 470 38.05 10.79 26.37
C ALA A 470 37.68 9.69 25.35
N TRP A 471 37.56 10.11 24.10
CA TRP A 471 37.21 9.26 22.96
C TRP A 471 38.35 9.21 21.95
N LEU A 472 38.46 8.08 21.26
CA LEU A 472 39.46 7.85 20.23
C LEU A 472 38.75 7.63 18.90
N VAL A 473 39.06 8.47 17.91
CA VAL A 473 38.71 8.27 16.51
C VAL A 473 39.93 7.70 15.79
N ASP A 474 39.84 6.44 15.41
CA ASP A 474 40.86 5.65 14.72
C ASP A 474 40.68 5.80 13.20
N LEU A 475 41.61 6.45 12.52
CA LEU A 475 41.63 6.51 11.05
C LEU A 475 42.46 5.34 10.51
N ILE A 476 41.87 4.53 9.64
CA ILE A 476 42.46 3.26 9.15
C ILE A 476 43.45 3.51 7.99
N ASP A 477 43.36 4.65 7.31
CA ASP A 477 44.35 5.09 6.32
C ASP A 477 44.61 6.61 6.42
N PRO A 478 45.62 7.05 7.20
CA PRO A 478 45.89 8.45 7.45
C PRO A 478 46.62 9.17 6.33
N PHE A 479 47.22 8.44 5.37
CA PHE A 479 47.84 9.07 4.19
C PHE A 479 46.79 9.69 3.26
N VAL A 480 45.54 9.23 3.34
CA VAL A 480 44.39 9.78 2.61
C VAL A 480 44.09 11.23 3.00
N VAL A 481 44.25 11.65 4.25
CA VAL A 481 43.85 13.02 4.69
C VAL A 481 44.66 14.12 3.97
N ASP A 482 45.93 13.85 3.67
CA ASP A 482 46.82 14.76 2.92
C ASP A 482 46.73 14.54 1.40
N GLN A 483 46.24 13.39 0.92
CA GLN A 483 46.11 12.99 -0.49
C GLN A 483 44.69 13.11 -1.08
N ILE A 484 43.67 13.55 -0.32
CA ILE A 484 42.34 13.86 -0.87
C ILE A 484 42.48 15.02 -1.86
N GLU A 485 42.81 14.71 -3.11
CA GLU A 485 42.48 15.51 -4.28
C GLU A 485 41.03 15.21 -4.64
N THR A 486 40.31 16.22 -5.12
CA THR A 486 38.86 16.21 -5.42
C THR A 486 38.48 15.31 -6.61
N SER A 487 39.19 14.21 -6.86
CA SER A 487 38.94 13.28 -7.96
C SER A 487 37.82 12.29 -7.61
N HIS A 488 36.79 12.31 -8.47
CA HIS A 488 35.69 11.37 -8.50
C HIS A 488 36.15 10.09 -9.19
N ASP A 489 36.85 9.20 -8.47
CA ASP A 489 37.22 7.90 -9.06
C ASP A 489 36.22 6.80 -8.65
N SER A 490 35.40 6.41 -9.63
CA SER A 490 34.25 5.51 -9.53
C SER A 490 34.65 4.07 -9.89
N SER A 491 35.46 3.41 -9.05
CA SER A 491 35.96 2.04 -9.34
C SER A 491 35.56 0.97 -8.32
N TYR A 492 34.58 1.23 -7.45
CA TYR A 492 34.03 0.22 -6.52
C TYR A 492 32.57 -0.10 -6.83
N SER A 493 32.21 -1.38 -6.77
CA SER A 493 30.91 -1.89 -7.22
C SER A 493 29.74 -1.75 -6.24
N HIS A 494 29.95 -1.31 -4.98
CA HIS A 494 28.90 -1.24 -3.95
C HIS A 494 29.13 -0.07 -2.96
N ASP A 495 28.07 0.69 -2.63
CA ASP A 495 28.09 1.87 -1.73
C ASP A 495 27.87 1.52 -0.24
N ILE A 496 27.47 0.28 0.05
CA ILE A 496 27.18 -0.22 1.40
C ILE A 496 28.28 -1.20 1.86
N ILE A 497 28.68 -1.11 3.12
CA ILE A 497 29.57 -2.08 3.78
C ILE A 497 28.86 -2.71 4.99
N TYR A 498 29.26 -3.91 5.38
CA TYR A 498 28.65 -4.63 6.51
C TYR A 498 29.52 -4.56 7.77
N ASP A 499 29.01 -3.88 8.79
CA ASP A 499 29.67 -3.66 10.08
C ASP A 499 29.06 -4.53 11.19
N THR A 500 29.85 -4.93 12.17
CA THR A 500 29.43 -5.88 13.23
C THR A 500 28.79 -5.17 14.41
N ILE A 501 27.67 -5.67 14.92
CA ILE A 501 27.04 -5.19 16.15
C ILE A 501 27.92 -5.55 17.36
N LEU A 502 28.31 -4.54 18.15
CA LEU A 502 29.05 -4.70 19.40
C LEU A 502 28.15 -4.76 20.63
N SER A 503 27.05 -4.01 20.65
CA SER A 503 26.16 -3.96 21.80
C SER A 503 24.73 -3.61 21.43
N LEU A 504 23.79 -4.19 22.18
CA LEU A 504 22.36 -3.89 22.16
C LEU A 504 21.95 -3.50 23.58
N GLU A 505 21.67 -2.21 23.83
CA GLU A 505 21.33 -1.68 25.16
C GLU A 505 19.88 -1.17 25.17
N HIS A 506 19.03 -1.67 26.07
CA HIS A 506 17.70 -1.09 26.26
C HIS A 506 17.82 0.27 26.94
N ILE A 507 17.31 1.32 26.30
CA ILE A 507 17.46 2.71 26.80
C ILE A 507 16.17 3.29 27.39
N GLY A 508 15.11 2.48 27.52
CA GLY A 508 13.82 2.90 28.05
C GLY A 508 12.83 3.35 26.97
N VAL A 509 11.75 4.00 27.42
CA VAL A 509 10.67 4.50 26.56
C VAL A 509 10.95 5.95 26.18
N HIS A 510 10.90 6.25 24.88
CA HIS A 510 11.20 7.58 24.34
C HIS A 510 10.26 7.91 23.20
N ARG A 511 10.07 9.20 22.93
CA ARG A 511 9.31 9.64 21.75
C ARG A 511 10.01 9.22 20.46
N VAL A 512 9.25 8.67 19.52
CA VAL A 512 9.76 8.10 18.27
C VAL A 512 8.99 8.58 17.05
N TYR A 513 9.67 8.63 15.90
CA TYR A 513 9.17 9.18 14.65
C TYR A 513 9.46 8.23 13.47
N ASP A 514 8.68 8.32 12.38
CA ASP A 514 8.82 7.50 11.16
C ASP A 514 8.58 8.37 9.90
N LEU A 515 9.08 7.94 8.72
CA LEU A 515 8.88 8.58 7.42
C LEU A 515 8.36 7.53 6.39
N ARG A 516 7.49 7.92 5.45
CA ARG A 516 7.04 7.03 4.36
C ARG A 516 7.78 7.38 3.05
N VAL A 517 8.31 6.38 2.35
CA VAL A 517 8.99 6.53 1.05
C VAL A 517 8.41 5.54 0.02
N PRO A 518 8.00 5.96 -1.19
CA PRO A 518 7.16 5.18 -2.11
C PRO A 518 7.89 4.07 -2.90
N GLU A 519 9.07 4.35 -3.49
CA GLU A 519 9.65 3.47 -4.53
C GLU A 519 10.50 2.30 -4.02
N ALA A 520 10.98 2.34 -2.78
CA ALA A 520 11.84 1.29 -2.21
C ALA A 520 11.30 0.72 -0.89
N ALA A 521 10.12 1.22 -0.48
CA ALA A 521 9.65 1.22 0.90
C ALA A 521 10.74 1.64 1.89
N ASN A 522 11.83 2.33 1.47
CA ASN A 522 13.01 2.57 2.27
C ASN A 522 13.59 3.98 2.33
N PHE A 523 14.11 4.32 3.51
CA PHE A 523 14.95 5.49 3.71
C PHE A 523 16.01 5.17 4.76
N ILE A 524 17.21 5.71 4.55
CA ILE A 524 18.31 5.66 5.49
C ILE A 524 18.02 6.69 6.57
N ALA A 525 17.53 6.18 7.68
CA ALA A 525 17.64 6.88 8.92
C ALA A 525 18.21 5.87 9.90
N ASN A 526 19.54 5.86 9.96
CA ASN A 526 20.33 4.73 10.48
C ASN A 526 19.91 3.36 9.87
N ASP A 527 19.45 3.42 8.61
CA ASP A 527 19.05 2.31 7.73
C ASP A 527 17.71 1.58 8.21
N ILE A 528 16.68 1.24 7.36
CA ILE A 528 15.82 -0.04 7.38
C ILE A 528 14.21 -0.15 7.70
N ILE A 529 13.41 -1.20 7.19
CA ILE A 529 11.86 -1.46 7.04
C ILE A 529 11.09 -2.89 7.14
N VAL A 530 9.75 -3.02 7.52
CA VAL A 530 8.83 -4.27 7.65
C VAL A 530 7.26 -4.24 7.25
N HIS A 531 6.47 -5.40 7.19
CA HIS A 531 5.18 -5.74 6.39
C HIS A 531 3.87 -6.47 6.94
N ASN A 532 2.77 -6.58 6.12
CA ASN A 532 1.33 -7.02 6.36
C ASN A 532 0.80 -8.35 5.71
N THR A 533 1.46 -8.89 4.70
CA THR A 533 1.02 -9.99 3.79
C THR A 533 0.73 -11.38 4.41
N SER A 534 1.10 -11.60 5.68
CA SER A 534 1.18 -12.94 6.29
C SER A 534 -0.15 -13.69 6.48
N PHE A 535 -1.23 -13.00 6.82
CA PHE A 535 -2.55 -13.64 7.01
C PHE A 535 -3.17 -14.08 5.68
N ALA A 536 -3.12 -13.20 4.68
CA ALA A 536 -3.64 -13.48 3.35
C ALA A 536 -2.98 -14.71 2.73
N MET A 537 -1.66 -14.83 2.90
CA MET A 537 -0.91 -16.00 2.45
C MET A 537 -1.20 -17.26 3.27
N SER A 538 -1.53 -17.14 4.56
CA SER A 538 -1.98 -18.28 5.37
C SER A 538 -3.33 -18.82 4.88
N VAL A 539 -4.28 -17.93 4.53
CA VAL A 539 -5.56 -18.32 3.93
C VAL A 539 -5.33 -18.95 2.55
N ALA A 540 -4.54 -18.30 1.67
CA ALA A 540 -4.23 -18.83 0.34
C ALA A 540 -3.57 -20.21 0.40
N TYR A 541 -2.60 -20.39 1.30
CA TYR A 541 -1.96 -21.68 1.55
C TYR A 541 -2.97 -22.74 2.00
N ASN A 542 -3.81 -22.44 2.98
CA ASN A 542 -4.81 -23.38 3.49
C ASN A 542 -5.83 -23.78 2.42
N VAL A 543 -6.37 -22.81 1.68
CA VAL A 543 -7.35 -23.04 0.60
C VAL A 543 -6.76 -23.91 -0.51
N ALA A 544 -5.51 -23.68 -0.89
CA ALA A 544 -4.86 -24.45 -1.94
C ALA A 544 -4.41 -25.84 -1.48
N MET A 545 -3.87 -25.95 -0.26
CA MET A 545 -3.27 -27.19 0.23
C MET A 545 -4.28 -28.11 0.89
N VAL A 546 -5.19 -27.58 1.72
CA VAL A 546 -6.19 -28.35 2.45
C VAL A 546 -7.42 -28.60 1.58
N SER A 547 -7.94 -27.53 0.97
CA SER A 547 -9.20 -27.57 0.21
C SER A 547 -9.00 -27.86 -1.28
N GLN A 548 -7.75 -28.02 -1.74
CA GLN A 548 -7.37 -28.28 -3.14
C GLN A 548 -8.04 -27.33 -4.15
N SER A 549 -8.33 -26.10 -3.71
CA SER A 549 -9.02 -25.07 -4.49
C SER A 549 -8.01 -24.15 -5.17
N ARG A 550 -8.35 -23.64 -6.35
CA ARG A 550 -7.41 -22.86 -7.17
C ARG A 550 -7.32 -21.43 -6.70
N VAL A 551 -6.12 -20.96 -6.35
CA VAL A 551 -5.90 -19.61 -5.80
C VAL A 551 -5.02 -18.79 -6.73
N GLY A 552 -5.50 -17.62 -7.15
CA GLY A 552 -4.70 -16.60 -7.83
C GLY A 552 -4.22 -15.54 -6.84
N VAL A 553 -2.92 -15.23 -6.85
CA VAL A 553 -2.29 -14.23 -5.98
C VAL A 553 -1.62 -13.14 -6.84
N PHE A 554 -2.11 -11.91 -6.70
CA PHE A 554 -1.48 -10.71 -7.26
C PHE A 554 -0.66 -10.03 -6.16
N SER A 555 0.66 -10.05 -6.31
CA SER A 555 1.62 -9.52 -5.35
C SER A 555 2.33 -8.29 -5.90
N LEU A 556 1.86 -7.12 -5.51
CA LEU A 556 2.39 -5.83 -5.98
C LEU A 556 3.59 -5.35 -5.16
N GLU A 557 3.80 -5.96 -4.00
CA GLU A 557 4.87 -5.60 -3.06
C GLU A 557 6.00 -6.62 -2.97
N MET A 558 5.66 -7.91 -2.95
CA MET A 558 6.63 -8.99 -2.77
C MET A 558 6.88 -9.74 -4.07
N SER A 559 8.12 -10.18 -4.30
CA SER A 559 8.42 -11.04 -5.45
C SER A 559 7.85 -12.45 -5.26
N ARG A 560 7.63 -13.17 -6.36
CA ARG A 560 7.18 -14.57 -6.32
C ARG A 560 8.10 -15.46 -5.50
N GLU A 561 9.42 -15.24 -5.54
CA GLU A 561 10.39 -16.03 -4.78
C GLU A 561 10.21 -15.83 -3.28
N GLN A 562 9.97 -14.59 -2.85
CA GLN A 562 9.74 -14.27 -1.45
C GLN A 562 8.42 -14.87 -0.94
N LEU A 563 7.39 -14.91 -1.77
CA LEU A 563 6.13 -15.58 -1.45
C LEU A 563 6.29 -17.10 -1.36
N VAL A 564 7.00 -17.72 -2.31
CA VAL A 564 7.27 -19.17 -2.29
C VAL A 564 8.08 -19.56 -1.06
N GLN A 565 9.10 -18.78 -0.68
CA GLN A 565 9.86 -19.01 0.55
C GLN A 565 8.97 -19.01 1.79
N ARG A 566 7.99 -18.08 1.86
CA ARG A 566 7.02 -18.04 2.95
C ARG A 566 6.09 -19.25 2.93
N LEU A 567 5.60 -19.67 1.77
CA LEU A 567 4.79 -20.88 1.66
C LEU A 567 5.59 -22.10 2.17
N ILE A 568 6.85 -22.27 1.75
CA ILE A 568 7.73 -23.37 2.21
C ILE A 568 7.93 -23.30 3.72
N SER A 569 8.12 -22.09 4.27
CA SER A 569 8.23 -21.88 5.71
C SER A 569 6.96 -22.29 6.46
N MET A 570 5.78 -21.94 5.94
CA MET A 570 4.48 -22.32 6.49
C MET A 570 4.27 -23.84 6.47
N ASP A 571 4.64 -24.50 5.37
CA ASP A 571 4.47 -25.95 5.18
C ASP A 571 5.44 -26.80 6.00
N THR A 572 6.71 -26.38 6.06
CA THR A 572 7.78 -27.13 6.75
C THR A 572 7.88 -26.82 8.24
N GLY A 573 7.32 -25.69 8.68
CA GLY A 573 7.53 -25.14 10.02
C GLY A 573 8.94 -24.62 10.26
N ILE A 574 9.77 -24.56 9.21
CA ILE A 574 11.14 -24.03 9.30
C ILE A 574 11.06 -22.52 9.25
N ASP A 575 11.80 -21.87 10.15
CA ASP A 575 11.91 -20.42 10.21
C ASP A 575 12.29 -19.81 8.85
N THR A 576 11.56 -18.76 8.45
CA THR A 576 11.70 -18.15 7.11
C THR A 576 13.11 -17.59 6.90
N HIS A 577 13.74 -17.08 7.95
CA HIS A 577 15.11 -16.57 7.87
C HIS A 577 16.11 -17.70 7.63
N ARG A 578 15.94 -18.87 8.27
CA ARG A 578 16.79 -20.05 8.05
C ARG A 578 16.66 -20.65 6.65
N LEU A 579 15.46 -20.65 6.09
CA LEU A 579 15.23 -21.04 4.68
C LEU A 579 15.92 -20.08 3.72
N ARG A 580 15.87 -18.77 3.99
CA ARG A 580 16.51 -17.73 3.19
C ARG A 580 18.04 -17.79 3.24
N THR A 581 18.63 -18.11 4.40
CA THR A 581 20.08 -18.19 4.58
C THR A 581 20.69 -19.54 4.22
N GLY A 582 19.87 -20.55 3.91
CA GLY A 582 20.34 -21.91 3.64
C GLY A 582 20.92 -22.63 4.85
N GLN A 583 20.70 -22.12 6.07
CA GLN A 583 21.17 -22.72 7.33
C GLN A 583 20.24 -23.87 7.77
N LEU A 584 20.15 -24.88 6.92
CA LEU A 584 19.29 -26.05 7.10
C LEU A 584 20.16 -27.24 7.51
N ARG A 585 19.64 -28.03 8.45
CA ARG A 585 20.19 -29.35 8.76
C ARG A 585 19.77 -30.35 7.67
N ASP A 586 20.45 -31.47 7.56
CA ASP A 586 20.15 -32.48 6.54
C ASP A 586 18.69 -33.00 6.65
N ASP A 587 18.16 -33.17 7.88
CA ASP A 587 16.76 -33.54 8.13
C ASP A 587 15.76 -32.44 7.72
N GLU A 588 16.17 -31.18 7.81
CA GLU A 588 15.36 -30.03 7.37
C GLU A 588 15.38 -29.90 5.86
N MET A 589 16.51 -30.19 5.21
CA MET A 589 16.63 -30.21 3.76
C MET A 589 15.69 -31.26 3.14
N GLU A 590 15.60 -32.45 3.74
CA GLU A 590 14.64 -33.48 3.31
C GLU A 590 13.19 -33.00 3.42
N ARG A 591 12.83 -32.32 4.53
CA ARG A 591 11.49 -31.72 4.70
C ARG A 591 11.20 -30.63 3.67
N VAL A 592 12.19 -29.80 3.34
CA VAL A 592 12.06 -28.77 2.29
C VAL A 592 11.85 -29.42 0.93
N MET A 593 12.64 -30.44 0.56
CA MET A 593 12.46 -31.14 -0.71
C MET A 593 11.07 -31.81 -0.81
N ALA A 594 10.61 -32.43 0.28
CA ALA A 594 9.26 -32.99 0.35
C ALA A 594 8.17 -31.91 0.21
N SER A 595 8.37 -30.74 0.81
CA SER A 595 7.48 -29.57 0.69
C SER A 595 7.42 -29.04 -0.74
N MET A 596 8.59 -28.88 -1.39
CA MET A 596 8.68 -28.44 -2.79
C MET A 596 7.94 -29.40 -3.72
N GLY A 597 8.04 -30.71 -3.48
CA GLY A 597 7.28 -31.71 -4.23
C GLY A 597 5.76 -31.52 -4.10
N ARG A 598 5.26 -31.28 -2.88
CA ARG A 598 3.83 -30.97 -2.65
C ARG A 598 3.40 -29.64 -3.28
N MET A 599 4.25 -28.61 -3.19
CA MET A 599 3.96 -27.29 -3.76
C MET A 599 3.98 -27.25 -5.28
N ALA A 600 4.80 -28.06 -5.93
CA ALA A 600 4.81 -28.15 -7.39
C ALA A 600 3.45 -28.58 -7.96
N SER A 601 2.67 -29.36 -7.20
CA SER A 601 1.30 -29.74 -7.52
C SER A 601 0.22 -28.82 -6.93
N ALA A 602 0.59 -27.83 -6.13
CA ALA A 602 -0.38 -26.96 -5.47
C ALA A 602 -1.02 -26.00 -6.49
N PRO A 603 -2.35 -25.82 -6.47
CA PRO A 603 -3.04 -24.96 -7.42
C PRO A 603 -2.96 -23.46 -7.04
N ILE A 604 -1.74 -22.96 -6.81
CA ILE A 604 -1.44 -21.55 -6.49
C ILE A 604 -0.78 -20.89 -7.70
N PHE A 605 -1.37 -19.81 -8.20
CA PHE A 605 -0.88 -19.04 -9.33
C PHE A 605 -0.45 -17.65 -8.85
N ILE A 606 0.82 -17.27 -9.05
CA ILE A 606 1.39 -16.00 -8.55
C ILE A 606 1.69 -15.06 -9.72
N GLU A 607 1.28 -13.82 -9.59
CA GLU A 607 1.58 -12.70 -10.49
C GLU A 607 2.18 -11.56 -9.67
N ASP A 608 3.44 -11.19 -9.95
CA ASP A 608 4.23 -10.24 -9.16
C ASP A 608 4.65 -8.98 -9.95
N THR A 609 3.99 -8.69 -11.07
CA THR A 609 4.18 -7.42 -11.78
C THR A 609 3.82 -6.25 -10.85
N PRO A 610 4.74 -5.28 -10.62
CA PRO A 610 4.46 -4.13 -9.78
C PRO A 610 3.47 -3.17 -10.46
N ALA A 611 2.76 -2.39 -9.65
CA ALA A 611 1.95 -1.26 -10.11
C ALA A 611 0.87 -1.60 -11.16
N LEU A 612 0.25 -2.78 -11.06
CA LEU A 612 -0.80 -3.20 -11.99
C LEU A 612 -2.03 -2.30 -11.95
N SER A 613 -2.61 -2.05 -13.13
CA SER A 613 -3.92 -1.43 -13.22
C SER A 613 -5.05 -2.43 -12.93
N ILE A 614 -6.24 -1.92 -12.63
CA ILE A 614 -7.43 -2.78 -12.46
C ILE A 614 -7.77 -3.55 -13.73
N THR A 615 -7.51 -2.96 -14.90
CA THR A 615 -7.72 -3.62 -16.20
C THR A 615 -6.75 -4.78 -16.37
N ASP A 616 -5.47 -4.61 -16.05
CA ASP A 616 -4.48 -5.69 -16.13
C ASP A 616 -4.83 -6.85 -15.21
N VAL A 617 -5.22 -6.55 -13.96
CA VAL A 617 -5.65 -7.57 -12.99
C VAL A 617 -6.85 -8.36 -13.54
N ARG A 618 -7.83 -7.67 -14.11
CA ARG A 618 -9.01 -8.30 -14.71
C ARG A 618 -8.65 -9.18 -15.89
N SER A 619 -7.85 -8.71 -16.85
CA SER A 619 -7.46 -9.49 -18.03
C SER A 619 -6.65 -10.73 -17.65
N LYS A 620 -5.72 -10.61 -16.69
CA LYS A 620 -4.96 -11.75 -16.16
C LYS A 620 -5.83 -12.74 -15.39
N ALA A 621 -6.74 -12.27 -14.54
CA ALA A 621 -7.67 -13.11 -13.79
C ALA A 621 -8.64 -13.86 -14.73
N ARG A 622 -9.16 -13.19 -15.77
CA ARG A 622 -9.99 -13.82 -16.82
C ARG A 622 -9.22 -14.92 -17.56
N ARG A 623 -7.96 -14.66 -17.92
CA ARG A 623 -7.10 -15.67 -18.56
C ARG A 623 -6.90 -16.89 -17.67
N LEU A 624 -6.66 -16.68 -16.38
CA LEU A 624 -6.53 -17.77 -15.40
C LEU A 624 -7.84 -18.57 -15.27
N GLN A 625 -8.98 -17.89 -15.16
CA GLN A 625 -10.30 -18.53 -15.11
C GLN A 625 -10.58 -19.39 -16.34
N SER A 626 -10.21 -18.91 -17.53
CA SER A 626 -10.40 -19.64 -18.80
C SER A 626 -9.49 -20.86 -18.93
N GLN A 627 -8.22 -20.74 -18.55
CA GLN A 627 -7.22 -21.79 -18.76
C GLN A 627 -7.27 -22.90 -17.70
N SER A 628 -7.52 -22.53 -16.45
CA SER A 628 -7.39 -23.44 -15.31
C SER A 628 -8.55 -23.36 -14.33
N GLY A 629 -9.38 -22.32 -14.38
CA GLY A 629 -10.35 -21.98 -13.35
C GLY A 629 -9.68 -21.31 -12.14
N VAL A 630 -10.41 -20.47 -11.42
CA VAL A 630 -9.98 -19.92 -10.14
C VAL A 630 -11.14 -19.95 -9.14
N ASP A 631 -10.84 -20.25 -7.89
CA ASP A 631 -11.81 -20.36 -6.79
C ASP A 631 -11.62 -19.22 -5.77
N LEU A 632 -10.42 -18.63 -5.67
CA LEU A 632 -10.13 -17.47 -4.80
C LEU A 632 -9.09 -16.56 -5.46
N LEU A 633 -9.28 -15.25 -5.35
CA LEU A 633 -8.29 -14.24 -5.72
C LEU A 633 -7.79 -13.48 -4.49
N VAL A 634 -6.48 -13.25 -4.41
CA VAL A 634 -5.83 -12.44 -3.37
C VAL A 634 -5.02 -11.32 -4.03
N ILE A 635 -5.15 -10.09 -3.52
CA ILE A 635 -4.47 -8.90 -4.05
C ILE A 635 -3.73 -8.18 -2.91
N ASP A 636 -2.40 -8.11 -3.01
CA ASP A 636 -1.49 -7.53 -2.02
C ASP A 636 -0.68 -6.36 -2.61
N TYR A 637 -0.96 -5.09 -2.32
CA TYR A 637 -2.12 -4.51 -1.65
C TYR A 637 -2.74 -3.40 -2.50
N LEU A 638 -4.01 -3.10 -2.25
CA LEU A 638 -4.85 -2.17 -3.03
C LEU A 638 -4.17 -0.84 -3.34
N GLN A 639 -3.50 -0.26 -2.36
CA GLN A 639 -2.84 1.03 -2.50
C GLN A 639 -1.58 1.01 -3.37
N LEU A 640 -1.12 -0.12 -3.93
CA LEU A 640 -0.05 -0.14 -4.94
C LEU A 640 -0.56 -0.24 -6.38
N MET A 641 -1.86 -0.45 -6.57
CA MET A 641 -2.46 -0.47 -7.90
C MET A 641 -2.50 0.95 -8.49
N GLN A 642 -2.36 1.04 -9.81
CA GLN A 642 -2.52 2.30 -10.54
C GLN A 642 -3.95 2.39 -11.10
N GLY A 643 -4.63 3.49 -10.83
CA GLY A 643 -5.86 3.87 -11.52
C GLY A 643 -5.58 4.79 -12.71
N ARG A 644 -6.64 5.21 -13.40
CA ARG A 644 -6.52 6.20 -14.49
C ARG A 644 -5.92 7.49 -13.93
N ARG A 645 -5.14 8.22 -14.74
CA ARG A 645 -4.55 9.54 -14.41
C ARG A 645 -5.58 10.45 -13.75
N SER A 646 -5.60 10.43 -12.42
CA SER A 646 -6.43 11.24 -11.55
C SER A 646 -5.50 11.89 -10.55
N GLU A 647 -5.61 13.20 -10.34
CA GLU A 647 -4.80 13.92 -9.36
C GLU A 647 -5.15 13.52 -7.90
N ASN A 648 -6.16 12.64 -7.70
CA ASN A 648 -6.69 12.28 -6.38
C ASN A 648 -6.65 10.77 -6.07
N ARG A 649 -5.69 10.38 -5.21
CA ARG A 649 -5.45 8.99 -4.76
C ARG A 649 -6.67 8.28 -4.18
N VAL A 650 -7.62 9.00 -3.58
CA VAL A 650 -8.79 8.39 -2.93
C VAL A 650 -9.87 8.00 -3.92
N GLN A 651 -10.02 8.79 -4.98
CA GLN A 651 -10.88 8.43 -6.10
C GLN A 651 -10.30 7.21 -6.84
N GLU A 652 -8.98 7.18 -7.01
CA GLU A 652 -8.24 6.04 -7.57
C GLU A 652 -8.54 4.74 -6.79
N VAL A 653 -8.39 4.76 -5.46
CA VAL A 653 -8.66 3.57 -4.61
C VAL A 653 -10.15 3.17 -4.64
N SER A 654 -11.07 4.14 -4.73
CA SER A 654 -12.51 3.85 -4.83
C SER A 654 -12.87 3.23 -6.19
N GLU A 655 -12.25 3.69 -7.28
CA GLU A 655 -12.38 3.07 -8.61
C GLU A 655 -11.83 1.65 -8.63
N ILE A 656 -10.66 1.42 -8.02
CA ILE A 656 -10.06 0.10 -7.86
C ILE A 656 -11.00 -0.83 -7.08
N SER A 657 -11.52 -0.38 -5.92
CA SER A 657 -12.44 -1.16 -5.08
C SER A 657 -13.70 -1.59 -5.84
N ARG A 658 -14.34 -0.67 -6.56
CA ARG A 658 -15.50 -0.98 -7.42
C ARG A 658 -15.15 -1.96 -8.53
N GLY A 659 -14.00 -1.76 -9.19
CA GLY A 659 -13.53 -2.65 -10.24
C GLY A 659 -13.29 -4.08 -9.73
N LEU A 660 -12.75 -4.22 -8.52
CA LEU A 660 -12.55 -5.53 -7.90
C LEU A 660 -13.86 -6.19 -7.47
N LYS A 661 -14.85 -5.42 -7.00
CA LYS A 661 -16.18 -5.95 -6.72
C LYS A 661 -16.88 -6.41 -8.01
N ALA A 662 -16.71 -5.68 -9.10
CA ALA A 662 -17.21 -6.08 -10.41
C ALA A 662 -16.52 -7.38 -10.88
N LEU A 663 -15.19 -7.47 -10.72
CA LEU A 663 -14.41 -8.67 -11.02
C LEU A 663 -14.89 -9.90 -10.22
N ALA A 664 -15.11 -9.73 -8.91
CA ALA A 664 -15.61 -10.80 -8.04
C ALA A 664 -16.95 -11.37 -8.56
N ARG A 665 -17.88 -10.48 -8.93
CA ARG A 665 -19.19 -10.85 -9.49
C ARG A 665 -19.08 -11.49 -10.87
N GLU A 666 -18.22 -10.95 -11.71
CA GLU A 666 -18.04 -11.41 -13.08
C GLU A 666 -17.48 -12.84 -13.13
N LEU A 667 -16.45 -13.12 -12.32
CA LEU A 667 -15.84 -14.44 -12.24
C LEU A 667 -16.58 -15.39 -11.29
N ASN A 668 -17.52 -14.86 -10.49
CA ASN A 668 -18.22 -15.59 -9.43
C ASN A 668 -17.25 -16.25 -8.43
N VAL A 669 -16.26 -15.47 -7.97
CA VAL A 669 -15.22 -15.88 -7.01
C VAL A 669 -15.08 -14.86 -5.87
N PRO A 670 -14.74 -15.28 -4.65
CA PRO A 670 -14.29 -14.37 -3.60
C PRO A 670 -12.99 -13.66 -4.00
N VAL A 671 -12.90 -12.37 -3.68
CA VAL A 671 -11.68 -11.55 -3.86
C VAL A 671 -11.26 -11.00 -2.49
N ILE A 672 -10.08 -11.38 -2.01
CA ILE A 672 -9.44 -10.79 -0.83
C ILE A 672 -8.50 -9.67 -1.29
N ALA A 673 -8.78 -8.45 -0.86
CA ALA A 673 -7.97 -7.29 -1.17
C ALA A 673 -7.33 -6.73 0.10
N LEU A 674 -6.00 -6.67 0.13
CA LEU A 674 -5.26 -6.15 1.27
C LEU A 674 -5.27 -4.64 1.26
N SER A 675 -5.50 -4.05 2.42
CA SER A 675 -5.47 -2.60 2.60
C SER A 675 -4.61 -2.24 3.81
N GLN A 676 -3.75 -1.23 3.65
CA GLN A 676 -3.06 -0.64 4.78
C GLN A 676 -3.99 0.32 5.55
N LEU A 677 -3.97 0.23 6.88
CA LEU A 677 -4.65 1.19 7.75
C LEU A 677 -3.86 2.49 7.91
N SER A 678 -4.57 3.58 8.18
CA SER A 678 -3.95 4.81 8.67
C SER A 678 -3.26 4.58 10.02
N ARG A 679 -2.12 5.25 10.25
CA ARG A 679 -1.44 5.23 11.56
C ARG A 679 -2.15 6.05 12.64
N ALA A 680 -3.24 6.76 12.31
CA ALA A 680 -4.08 7.49 13.28
C ALA A 680 -4.63 6.61 14.43
N VAL A 681 -4.69 5.29 14.22
CA VAL A 681 -5.04 4.28 15.24
C VAL A 681 -4.08 4.32 16.45
N GLU A 682 -2.84 4.74 16.25
CA GLU A 682 -1.80 4.77 17.29
C GLU A 682 -1.99 5.91 18.29
N GLY A 683 -2.62 7.02 17.89
CA GLY A 683 -2.90 8.16 18.78
C GLY A 683 -4.09 7.94 19.73
N ARG A 684 -4.82 6.82 19.60
CA ARG A 684 -5.98 6.49 20.44
C ARG A 684 -5.53 5.71 21.68
N THR A 685 -6.17 5.97 22.82
CA THR A 685 -5.99 5.16 24.05
C THR A 685 -6.34 3.69 23.85
N ASN A 686 -7.27 3.38 22.94
CA ASN A 686 -7.57 2.03 22.50
C ASN A 686 -7.16 1.86 21.04
N HIS A 687 -6.18 1.00 20.79
CA HIS A 687 -5.57 0.83 19.48
C HIS A 687 -6.23 -0.24 18.59
N VAL A 688 -7.40 -0.74 18.98
CA VAL A 688 -8.19 -1.66 18.16
C VAL A 688 -8.65 -0.94 16.87
N PRO A 689 -8.35 -1.47 15.67
CA PRO A 689 -8.80 -0.90 14.41
C PRO A 689 -10.33 -0.88 14.26
N MET A 690 -10.83 0.14 13.58
CA MET A 690 -12.25 0.38 13.32
C MET A 690 -12.46 0.72 11.84
N LEU A 691 -13.70 0.64 11.35
CA LEU A 691 -14.04 0.99 9.95
C LEU A 691 -13.53 2.37 9.54
N SER A 692 -13.52 3.33 10.46
CA SER A 692 -12.99 4.65 10.19
C SER A 692 -11.48 4.71 9.92
N ASP A 693 -10.72 3.66 10.21
CA ASP A 693 -9.26 3.64 10.04
C ASP A 693 -8.84 3.16 8.64
N LEU A 694 -9.77 2.55 7.91
CA LEU A 694 -9.72 2.37 6.45
C LEU A 694 -10.03 3.66 5.70
N ARG A 695 -10.64 4.63 6.39
CA ARG A 695 -11.05 5.90 5.80
C ARG A 695 -9.89 6.88 5.89
N GLU A 696 -9.50 7.39 4.74
CA GLU A 696 -8.86 8.71 4.69
C GLU A 696 -9.90 9.85 4.68
N SER A 697 -11.19 9.56 4.58
CA SER A 697 -12.27 10.55 4.61
C SER A 697 -12.60 11.02 6.03
N GLY A 698 -12.88 12.31 6.17
CA GLY A 698 -13.33 12.89 7.43
C GLY A 698 -14.82 12.72 7.70
N CYS A 699 -15.24 13.10 8.90
CA CYS A 699 -16.62 13.01 9.38
C CYS A 699 -17.20 14.41 9.67
N LEU A 700 -18.52 14.55 9.63
CA LEU A 700 -19.23 15.82 9.85
C LEU A 700 -19.74 15.93 11.30
N ALA A 701 -19.84 17.14 11.84
CA ALA A 701 -20.49 17.36 13.13
C ALA A 701 -22.00 17.08 13.05
N GLY A 702 -22.61 16.62 14.14
CA GLY A 702 -24.02 16.18 14.16
C GLY A 702 -25.06 17.20 13.71
N ASP A 703 -24.78 18.50 13.84
CA ASP A 703 -25.68 19.57 13.40
C ASP A 703 -25.55 19.90 11.90
N SER A 704 -24.71 19.18 11.15
CA SER A 704 -24.58 19.35 9.71
C SER A 704 -25.87 18.93 9.01
N ILE A 705 -26.41 19.82 8.18
CA ILE A 705 -27.65 19.69 7.44
C ILE A 705 -27.37 19.06 6.07
N VAL A 706 -27.78 17.81 5.89
CA VAL A 706 -27.68 17.06 4.65
C VAL A 706 -28.87 17.39 3.77
N LEU A 707 -28.61 17.69 2.49
CA LEU A 707 -29.65 18.07 1.53
C LEU A 707 -30.38 16.84 0.99
N LEU A 708 -31.72 16.85 1.07
CA LEU A 708 -32.61 15.83 0.53
C LEU A 708 -33.13 16.22 -0.86
N PRO A 709 -33.56 15.26 -1.71
CA PRO A 709 -34.13 15.55 -3.04
C PRO A 709 -35.38 16.42 -3.03
N SER A 710 -36.09 16.48 -1.91
CA SER A 710 -37.24 17.38 -1.72
C SER A 710 -36.85 18.86 -1.61
N GLY A 711 -35.54 19.16 -1.53
CA GLY A 711 -35.01 20.49 -1.23
C GLY A 711 -34.99 20.81 0.28
N ALA A 712 -35.53 19.94 1.12
CA ALA A 712 -35.41 20.04 2.57
C ALA A 712 -34.01 19.61 3.04
N GLY A 713 -33.57 20.13 4.19
CA GLY A 713 -32.34 19.73 4.84
C GLY A 713 -32.62 19.00 6.14
N GLU A 714 -31.90 17.91 6.41
CA GLU A 714 -32.03 17.13 7.64
C GLU A 714 -30.69 17.01 8.35
N ARG A 715 -30.69 17.02 9.69
CA ARG A 715 -29.44 16.90 10.45
C ARG A 715 -28.85 15.50 10.31
N ILE A 716 -27.52 15.42 10.13
CA ILE A 716 -26.83 14.15 9.96
C ILE A 716 -26.94 13.23 11.19
N ASP A 717 -27.07 13.78 12.39
CA ASP A 717 -27.31 12.98 13.60
C ASP A 717 -28.72 12.40 13.70
N ALA A 718 -29.73 13.07 13.12
CA ALA A 718 -31.07 12.53 12.97
C ALA A 718 -31.09 11.40 11.92
N LEU A 719 -30.27 11.50 10.88
CA LEU A 719 -30.08 10.46 9.87
C LEU A 719 -29.32 9.23 10.41
N ALA A 720 -28.68 9.35 11.58
CA ALA A 720 -27.95 8.25 12.19
C ALA A 720 -28.90 7.17 12.72
N GLY A 721 -28.73 5.93 12.23
CA GLY A 721 -29.62 4.80 12.57
C GLY A 721 -30.87 4.66 11.70
N HIS A 722 -31.08 5.56 10.74
CA HIS A 722 -32.14 5.44 9.73
C HIS A 722 -31.58 4.85 8.42
N ALA A 723 -32.26 3.83 7.88
CA ALA A 723 -31.75 3.01 6.77
C ALA A 723 -32.47 3.20 5.42
N ALA A 724 -33.28 4.24 5.24
CA ALA A 724 -34.04 4.39 4.00
C ALA A 724 -34.36 5.86 3.68
N GLY A 725 -33.69 6.41 2.67
CA GLY A 725 -33.94 7.74 2.12
C GLY A 725 -33.09 7.99 0.87
N ALA A 726 -33.20 9.18 0.29
CA ALA A 726 -32.28 9.64 -0.75
C ALA A 726 -31.71 10.99 -0.33
N VAL A 727 -30.46 11.26 -0.71
CA VAL A 727 -29.78 12.53 -0.45
C VAL A 727 -29.22 13.08 -1.77
N MET A 728 -28.97 14.39 -1.82
CA MET A 728 -28.35 14.99 -2.99
C MET A 728 -26.84 14.75 -2.98
N ALA A 729 -26.32 14.30 -4.11
CA ALA A 729 -24.92 13.98 -4.35
C ALA A 729 -24.41 14.71 -5.59
N TYR A 730 -23.13 15.07 -5.62
CA TYR A 730 -22.53 15.75 -6.77
C TYR A 730 -21.83 14.74 -7.68
N ASP A 731 -22.15 14.80 -8.98
CA ASP A 731 -21.45 14.08 -10.04
C ASP A 731 -20.52 15.05 -10.80
N PRO A 732 -19.20 14.91 -10.65
CA PRO A 732 -18.23 15.71 -11.40
C PRO A 732 -18.33 15.56 -12.92
N ALA A 733 -18.72 14.39 -13.44
CA ALA A 733 -18.78 14.14 -14.87
C ALA A 733 -20.00 14.81 -15.51
N ALA A 734 -21.15 14.75 -14.85
CA ALA A 734 -22.36 15.44 -15.27
C ALA A 734 -22.38 16.94 -14.88
N HIS A 735 -21.42 17.39 -14.06
CA HIS A 735 -21.40 18.70 -13.41
C HIS A 735 -22.76 19.04 -12.74
N ALA A 736 -23.39 18.03 -12.15
CA ALA A 736 -24.75 18.14 -11.63
C ALA A 736 -24.94 17.47 -10.27
N CYS A 737 -25.83 18.04 -9.47
CA CYS A 737 -26.31 17.44 -8.22
C CYS A 737 -27.49 16.51 -8.52
N LEU A 738 -27.33 15.22 -8.22
CA LEU A 738 -28.30 14.17 -8.50
C LEU A 738 -28.75 13.48 -7.20
N PRO A 739 -30.01 13.03 -7.11
CA PRO A 739 -30.46 12.25 -5.97
C PRO A 739 -29.80 10.87 -5.96
N GLN A 740 -29.25 10.46 -4.82
CA GLN A 740 -28.67 9.14 -4.61
C GLN A 740 -29.32 8.44 -3.41
N PRO A 741 -29.58 7.12 -3.49
CA PRO A 741 -30.09 6.35 -2.36
C PRO A 741 -29.11 6.41 -1.18
N MET A 742 -29.59 6.79 -0.02
CA MET A 742 -28.86 6.72 1.24
C MET A 742 -29.11 5.36 1.88
N ARG A 743 -28.04 4.58 2.09
CA ARG A 743 -28.13 3.27 2.77
C ARG A 743 -28.23 3.41 4.28
N SER A 744 -27.40 4.28 4.87
CA SER A 744 -27.32 4.42 6.32
C SER A 744 -26.56 5.67 6.73
N GLY A 745 -27.04 6.37 7.75
CA GLY A 745 -26.22 7.27 8.56
C GLY A 745 -25.76 6.59 9.86
N PHE A 746 -24.59 6.96 10.36
CA PHE A 746 -24.08 6.40 11.63
C PHE A 746 -23.14 7.37 12.35
N SER A 747 -23.02 7.18 13.67
CA SER A 747 -22.05 7.93 14.48
C SER A 747 -20.65 7.36 14.33
N SER A 748 -19.67 8.24 14.18
CA SER A 748 -18.23 7.93 14.04
C SER A 748 -17.41 8.31 15.29
N GLY A 749 -18.09 8.55 16.42
CA GLY A 749 -17.50 8.86 17.72
C GLY A 749 -17.23 10.35 17.97
N MET A 750 -16.45 10.67 19.01
CA MET A 750 -16.08 12.04 19.39
C MET A 750 -14.76 12.43 18.71
N ARG A 751 -14.72 13.53 17.95
CA ARG A 751 -13.51 13.97 17.24
C ARG A 751 -13.33 15.49 17.28
N PRO A 752 -12.08 16.01 17.27
CA PRO A 752 -11.83 17.42 17.06
C PRO A 752 -12.29 17.83 15.65
N THR A 753 -13.16 18.84 15.60
CA THR A 753 -13.67 19.40 14.35
C THR A 753 -12.95 20.70 14.00
N PHE A 754 -13.04 21.10 12.74
CA PHE A 754 -12.69 22.41 12.21
C PHE A 754 -13.97 23.05 11.70
N ARG A 755 -14.07 24.37 11.84
CA ARG A 755 -15.17 25.17 11.29
C ARG A 755 -14.68 25.86 10.03
N LEU A 756 -15.19 25.41 8.89
CA LEU A 756 -15.05 26.05 7.59
C LEU A 756 -16.14 27.11 7.43
N ILE A 757 -15.78 28.34 7.04
CA ILE A 757 -16.72 29.43 6.75
C ILE A 757 -16.42 29.95 5.35
N LEU A 758 -17.43 29.98 4.49
CA LEU A 758 -17.36 30.50 3.13
C LEU A 758 -17.80 31.96 3.06
N ALA A 759 -17.41 32.67 2.00
CA ALA A 759 -17.70 34.09 1.83
C ALA A 759 -19.19 34.43 1.71
N ASP A 760 -20.02 33.48 1.28
CA ASP A 760 -21.48 33.61 1.20
C ASP A 760 -22.20 33.35 2.53
N GLY A 761 -21.44 33.08 3.61
CA GLY A 761 -21.97 32.81 4.95
C GLY A 761 -22.27 31.34 5.24
N ARG A 762 -22.15 30.43 4.25
CA ARG A 762 -22.23 28.99 4.52
C ARG A 762 -21.09 28.57 5.44
N SER A 763 -21.38 27.63 6.34
CA SER A 763 -20.35 27.07 7.20
C SER A 763 -20.55 25.58 7.40
N LEU A 764 -19.45 24.86 7.59
CA LEU A 764 -19.43 23.42 7.81
C LEU A 764 -18.50 23.10 8.97
N ARG A 765 -18.94 22.20 9.86
CA ARG A 765 -18.07 21.66 10.90
C ARG A 765 -17.79 20.20 10.62
N ALA A 766 -16.51 19.87 10.50
CA ALA A 766 -16.07 18.55 10.12
C ALA A 766 -14.65 18.29 10.62
N THR A 767 -14.21 17.04 10.63
CA THR A 767 -12.84 16.71 11.04
C THR A 767 -11.81 17.29 10.07
N ALA A 768 -10.56 17.47 10.54
CA ALA A 768 -9.45 18.03 9.76
C ALA A 768 -9.29 17.39 8.37
N ASN A 769 -9.39 16.06 8.32
CA ASN A 769 -9.25 15.25 7.12
C ASN A 769 -10.52 15.20 6.26
N HIS A 770 -11.61 15.86 6.64
CA HIS A 770 -12.80 15.91 5.81
C HIS A 770 -12.48 16.68 4.53
N ARG A 771 -12.84 16.11 3.38
CA ARG A 771 -12.57 16.72 2.08
C ARG A 771 -13.81 17.44 1.56
N VAL A 772 -13.58 18.58 0.93
CA VAL A 772 -14.57 19.35 0.16
C VAL A 772 -14.08 19.46 -1.29
N TYR A 773 -15.00 19.61 -2.23
CA TYR A 773 -14.65 19.65 -3.65
C TYR A 773 -14.22 21.07 -4.06
N THR A 774 -13.05 21.22 -4.67
CA THR A 774 -12.50 22.47 -5.23
C THR A 774 -12.33 22.32 -6.74
N PRO A 775 -12.00 23.40 -7.50
CA PRO A 775 -11.71 23.29 -8.94
C PRO A 775 -10.57 22.30 -9.25
N ASP A 776 -9.64 22.14 -8.31
CA ASP A 776 -8.49 21.24 -8.39
C ASP A 776 -8.79 19.86 -7.75
N GLY A 777 -10.07 19.53 -7.50
CA GLY A 777 -10.51 18.25 -6.94
C GLY A 777 -10.75 18.26 -5.42
N TRP A 778 -10.66 17.09 -4.78
CA TRP A 778 -10.99 16.96 -3.35
C TRP A 778 -9.84 17.41 -2.44
N VAL A 779 -10.06 18.48 -1.67
CA VAL A 779 -9.07 19.05 -0.74
C VAL A 779 -9.56 18.91 0.70
N ARG A 780 -8.66 18.52 1.61
CA ARG A 780 -8.95 18.41 3.05
C ARG A 780 -9.13 19.79 3.67
N ILE A 781 -10.04 19.89 4.64
CA ILE A 781 -10.32 21.16 5.34
C ILE A 781 -9.06 21.75 5.99
N ASP A 782 -8.18 20.93 6.56
CA ASP A 782 -6.94 21.38 7.17
C ASP A 782 -5.86 21.85 6.18
N CYS A 783 -6.05 21.58 4.88
CA CYS A 783 -5.19 22.05 3.80
C CYS A 783 -5.76 23.26 3.06
N LEU A 784 -7.02 23.63 3.31
CA LEU A 784 -7.63 24.79 2.67
C LEU A 784 -7.00 26.08 3.20
N VAL A 785 -6.92 27.09 2.34
CA VAL A 785 -6.50 28.44 2.71
C VAL A 785 -7.63 29.43 2.42
N PRO A 786 -7.73 30.55 3.17
CA PRO A 786 -8.63 31.64 2.80
C PRO A 786 -8.45 32.04 1.33
N GLY A 787 -9.55 32.11 0.58
CA GLY A 787 -9.60 32.37 -0.86
C GLY A 787 -9.76 31.12 -1.74
N THR A 788 -9.51 29.90 -1.24
CA THR A 788 -9.72 28.66 -2.03
C THR A 788 -11.19 28.53 -2.42
N LEU A 789 -11.49 28.21 -3.68
CA LEU A 789 -12.86 28.00 -4.13
C LEU A 789 -13.37 26.61 -3.76
N VAL A 790 -14.58 26.52 -3.21
CA VAL A 790 -15.25 25.28 -2.83
C VAL A 790 -16.59 25.17 -3.53
N ALA A 791 -16.92 23.98 -4.04
CA ALA A 791 -18.19 23.69 -4.69
C ALA A 791 -19.33 23.66 -3.67
N CYS A 792 -20.37 24.42 -3.98
CA CYS A 792 -21.56 24.58 -3.19
C CYS A 792 -22.80 24.29 -4.04
N SER A 793 -23.84 23.75 -3.44
CA SER A 793 -25.13 23.56 -4.12
C SER A 793 -25.76 24.90 -4.49
N ALA A 794 -26.15 25.09 -5.76
CA ALA A 794 -26.92 26.25 -6.22
C ALA A 794 -28.42 25.91 -6.34
N ALA A 795 -29.25 26.91 -6.65
CA ALA A 795 -30.67 26.73 -6.99
C ALA A 795 -30.89 26.05 -8.36
N SER A 796 -29.81 25.81 -9.10
CA SER A 796 -29.73 25.08 -10.38
C SER A 796 -29.09 23.71 -10.11
N PRO A 797 -29.32 22.68 -10.94
CA PRO A 797 -28.60 21.40 -10.81
C PRO A 797 -27.07 21.53 -10.83
N GLN A 798 -26.51 22.66 -11.23
CA GLN A 798 -25.08 22.94 -11.21
C GLN A 798 -24.57 23.37 -9.83
N VAL A 799 -23.27 23.16 -9.59
CA VAL A 799 -22.58 23.69 -8.40
C VAL A 799 -22.08 25.11 -8.63
N ALA A 800 -22.12 25.94 -7.59
CA ALA A 800 -21.51 27.26 -7.55
C ALA A 800 -20.18 27.20 -6.80
N TRP A 801 -19.20 27.98 -7.24
CA TRP A 801 -17.89 28.09 -6.58
C TRP A 801 -17.92 29.24 -5.58
N CYS A 802 -17.61 28.96 -4.31
CA CYS A 802 -17.59 29.97 -3.27
C CYS A 802 -16.23 29.98 -2.55
N PRO A 803 -15.58 31.14 -2.39
CA PRO A 803 -14.28 31.20 -1.74
C PRO A 803 -14.39 30.97 -0.23
N VAL A 804 -13.42 30.24 0.32
CA VAL A 804 -13.25 30.09 1.75
C VAL A 804 -12.92 31.44 2.37
N SER A 805 -13.69 31.87 3.36
CA SER A 805 -13.40 33.07 4.14
C SER A 805 -12.40 32.75 5.25
N THR A 806 -12.72 31.76 6.09
CA THR A 806 -11.88 31.38 7.23
C THR A 806 -12.04 29.91 7.58
N ILE A 807 -11.00 29.35 8.19
CA ILE A 807 -11.00 28.00 8.76
C ILE A 807 -10.46 28.12 10.18
N VAL A 808 -11.21 27.62 11.15
CA VAL A 808 -10.85 27.73 12.57
C VAL A 808 -10.88 26.36 13.21
N ALA A 809 -9.89 26.05 14.04
CA ALA A 809 -9.94 24.86 14.88
C ALA A 809 -11.18 24.92 15.79
N GLY A 810 -11.96 23.85 15.76
CA GLY A 810 -13.19 23.69 16.52
C GLY A 810 -12.98 22.94 17.83
N ARG A 811 -14.03 22.26 18.28
CA ARG A 811 -14.07 21.50 19.55
C ARG A 811 -14.10 20.00 19.29
N VAL A 812 -13.83 19.22 20.31
CA VAL A 812 -14.09 17.77 20.28
C VAL A 812 -15.59 17.55 20.47
N GLU A 813 -16.28 17.04 19.45
CA GLU A 813 -17.73 16.85 19.45
C GLU A 813 -18.12 15.56 18.71
N PRO A 814 -19.35 15.03 18.87
CA PRO A 814 -19.76 13.82 18.18
C PRO A 814 -19.86 14.09 16.68
N VAL A 815 -19.24 13.21 15.90
CA VAL A 815 -19.21 13.27 14.44
C VAL A 815 -19.92 12.07 13.83
N TYR A 816 -20.42 12.27 12.63
CA TYR A 816 -21.30 11.38 11.90
C TYR A 816 -20.86 11.30 10.45
N ASP A 817 -21.29 10.24 9.78
CA ASP A 817 -21.04 10.04 8.36
C ASP A 817 -22.24 9.33 7.73
N LEU A 818 -22.35 9.41 6.39
CA LEU A 818 -23.39 8.78 5.61
C LEU A 818 -22.81 7.76 4.64
N THR A 819 -23.63 6.79 4.27
CA THR A 819 -23.38 5.88 3.15
C THR A 819 -24.43 6.09 2.09
N ILE A 820 -23.99 6.39 0.87
CA ILE A 820 -24.84 6.62 -0.30
C ILE A 820 -24.39 5.73 -1.46
N ASP A 821 -25.32 5.34 -2.31
CA ASP A 821 -25.02 4.55 -3.51
C ASP A 821 -24.57 5.42 -4.68
N GLY A 822 -23.80 4.83 -5.60
CA GLY A 822 -23.49 5.40 -6.91
C GLY A 822 -22.41 6.49 -6.95
N LEU A 823 -22.43 7.46 -6.04
CA LEU A 823 -21.53 8.63 -6.06
C LEU A 823 -20.68 8.76 -4.80
N ALA A 824 -19.46 9.30 -4.98
CA ALA A 824 -18.48 9.48 -3.91
C ALA A 824 -18.67 10.79 -3.12
N SER A 825 -19.85 11.41 -3.17
CA SER A 825 -20.10 12.68 -2.46
C SER A 825 -21.56 12.89 -2.10
N PHE A 826 -21.82 13.67 -1.05
CA PHE A 826 -23.15 14.20 -0.75
C PHE A 826 -23.05 15.69 -0.45
N ILE A 827 -24.20 16.35 -0.26
CA ILE A 827 -24.27 17.80 0.01
C ILE A 827 -24.62 18.03 1.48
N ALA A 828 -23.74 18.72 2.20
CA ALA A 828 -23.93 19.09 3.60
C ALA A 828 -23.70 20.59 3.83
N ASN A 829 -24.65 21.27 4.49
CA ASN A 829 -24.73 22.73 4.64
C ASN A 829 -24.60 23.48 3.30
N GLY A 830 -25.05 22.85 2.22
CA GLY A 830 -24.90 23.36 0.86
C GLY A 830 -23.48 23.28 0.31
N ILE A 831 -22.58 22.52 0.93
CA ILE A 831 -21.19 22.28 0.50
C ILE A 831 -21.06 20.83 0.03
N VAL A 832 -20.33 20.61 -1.07
CA VAL A 832 -20.07 19.27 -1.62
C VAL A 832 -18.98 18.58 -0.80
N VAL A 833 -19.32 17.45 -0.18
CA VAL A 833 -18.51 16.73 0.81
C VAL A 833 -18.28 15.26 0.39
N HIS A 834 -17.08 14.74 0.63
CA HIS A 834 -16.66 13.41 0.16
C HIS A 834 -17.24 12.24 0.97
N ASN A 835 -17.41 11.07 0.33
CA ASN A 835 -17.97 9.82 0.87
C ASN A 835 -16.92 8.66 0.92
N SER A 836 -17.08 7.63 1.76
CA SER A 836 -15.99 6.70 2.18
C SER A 836 -15.79 5.42 1.31
N ILE A 837 -14.56 4.85 1.31
CA ILE A 837 -14.08 3.69 0.48
C ILE A 837 -14.70 2.34 0.86
N GLU A 838 -15.16 2.15 2.10
CA GLU A 838 -15.63 0.86 2.63
C GLU A 838 -16.92 0.32 1.98
N GLN A 839 -17.50 1.07 1.06
CA GLN A 839 -18.87 0.85 0.60
C GLN A 839 -18.98 -0.38 -0.30
N ASP A 840 -17.98 -0.63 -1.14
CA ASP A 840 -18.05 -1.71 -2.12
C ASP A 840 -17.71 -3.09 -1.55
N ALA A 841 -17.07 -3.14 -0.37
CA ALA A 841 -16.75 -4.39 0.31
C ALA A 841 -18.00 -5.04 0.93
N ASP A 842 -18.08 -6.37 0.84
CA ASP A 842 -19.11 -7.16 1.51
C ASP A 842 -18.68 -7.54 2.92
N ILE A 843 -17.38 -7.79 3.11
CA ILE A 843 -16.77 -8.07 4.40
C ILE A 843 -15.55 -7.17 4.60
N VAL A 844 -15.41 -6.61 5.80
CA VAL A 844 -14.22 -5.87 6.22
C VAL A 844 -13.67 -6.51 7.49
N MET A 845 -12.42 -6.93 7.43
CA MET A 845 -11.70 -7.58 8.51
C MET A 845 -10.49 -6.75 8.93
N PHE A 846 -10.22 -6.68 10.23
CA PHE A 846 -8.99 -6.10 10.78
C PHE A 846 -8.13 -7.13 11.49
N ILE A 847 -6.82 -7.00 11.35
CA ILE A 847 -5.87 -7.76 12.18
C ILE A 847 -5.41 -6.87 13.33
N TYR A 848 -5.69 -7.30 14.55
CA TYR A 848 -5.22 -6.68 15.78
C TYR A 848 -4.32 -7.66 16.55
N ARG A 849 -3.19 -7.18 17.05
CA ARG A 849 -2.28 -7.96 17.89
C ARG A 849 -1.92 -7.11 19.09
N GLU A 850 -2.48 -7.47 20.23
CA GLU A 850 -2.31 -6.74 21.49
C GLU A 850 -0.82 -6.64 21.88
N GLU A 851 -0.05 -7.71 21.67
CA GLU A 851 1.39 -7.78 21.93
C GLU A 851 2.26 -6.77 21.17
N LEU A 852 1.72 -6.16 20.10
CA LEU A 852 2.40 -5.08 19.38
C LEU A 852 2.32 -3.73 20.09
N TYR A 853 1.42 -3.59 21.06
CA TYR A 853 1.15 -2.35 21.80
C TYR A 853 1.46 -2.50 23.29
N ASP A 854 1.10 -3.64 23.88
CA ASP A 854 1.38 -3.98 25.26
C ASP A 854 2.31 -5.19 25.31
N LYS A 855 3.53 -5.00 25.83
CA LYS A 855 4.53 -6.08 25.94
C LYS A 855 4.34 -6.98 27.16
N GLU A 856 3.54 -6.55 28.13
CA GLU A 856 3.23 -7.30 29.34
C GLU A 856 1.90 -8.07 29.21
N THR A 857 1.21 -7.97 28.07
CA THR A 857 -0.04 -8.69 27.83
C THR A 857 0.13 -10.20 27.98
N ASP A 858 -0.88 -10.85 28.55
CA ASP A 858 -0.99 -12.31 28.65
C ASP A 858 -1.28 -12.95 27.27
N LYS A 859 -1.65 -12.16 26.26
CA LYS A 859 -2.03 -12.61 24.92
C LYS A 859 -0.86 -12.68 23.91
N LYS A 860 0.33 -13.08 24.35
CA LYS A 860 1.51 -13.24 23.48
C LYS A 860 1.29 -14.32 22.43
N GLY A 861 1.62 -14.03 21.17
CA GLY A 861 1.38 -14.93 20.04
C GLY A 861 -0.09 -15.10 19.69
N ILE A 862 -0.99 -14.26 20.19
CA ILE A 862 -2.41 -14.23 19.80
C ILE A 862 -2.65 -13.02 18.89
N ALA A 863 -3.29 -13.28 17.75
CA ALA A 863 -3.78 -12.27 16.83
C ALA A 863 -5.30 -12.34 16.77
N GLU A 864 -5.98 -11.22 16.91
CA GLU A 864 -7.42 -11.11 16.82
C GLU A 864 -7.81 -10.63 15.41
N ILE A 865 -8.72 -11.36 14.76
CA ILE A 865 -9.35 -10.97 13.50
C ILE A 865 -10.70 -10.36 13.82
N HIS A 866 -10.82 -9.05 13.65
CA HIS A 866 -12.03 -8.28 13.92
C HIS A 866 -12.83 -8.13 12.62
N ILE A 867 -13.95 -8.85 12.51
CA ILE A 867 -14.90 -8.66 11.41
C ILE A 867 -15.76 -7.45 11.76
N ALA A 868 -15.42 -6.29 11.19
CA ALA A 868 -16.06 -5.02 11.50
C ALA A 868 -17.25 -4.69 10.59
N LYS A 869 -17.31 -5.32 9.42
CA LYS A 869 -18.46 -5.25 8.49
C LYS A 869 -18.69 -6.62 7.89
N HIS A 870 -19.94 -7.04 7.83
CA HIS A 870 -20.38 -8.24 7.12
C HIS A 870 -21.80 -7.99 6.60
N ARG A 871 -21.99 -7.97 5.27
CA ARG A 871 -23.29 -7.65 4.66
C ARG A 871 -24.36 -8.72 4.91
N ASN A 872 -23.95 -9.98 4.99
CA ASN A 872 -24.84 -11.14 4.95
C ASN A 872 -24.74 -12.03 6.20
N GLY A 873 -24.07 -11.58 7.27
CA GLY A 873 -23.88 -12.37 8.47
C GLY A 873 -23.34 -11.57 9.66
N PRO A 874 -22.99 -12.26 10.75
CA PRO A 874 -22.60 -11.61 11.99
C PRO A 874 -21.20 -10.98 11.92
N ILE A 875 -21.01 -9.92 12.72
CA ILE A 875 -19.71 -9.34 13.05
C ILE A 875 -19.16 -10.01 14.32
N GLY A 876 -17.84 -9.95 14.53
CA GLY A 876 -17.23 -10.60 15.68
C GLY A 876 -15.71 -10.47 15.73
N VAL A 877 -15.12 -10.95 16.81
CA VAL A 877 -13.67 -10.99 17.01
C VAL A 877 -13.25 -12.43 17.16
N ILE A 878 -12.27 -12.85 16.35
CA ILE A 878 -11.80 -14.22 16.29
C ILE A 878 -10.34 -14.26 16.74
N PRO A 879 -10.03 -14.83 17.91
CA PRO A 879 -8.66 -15.00 18.34
C PRO A 879 -8.01 -16.16 17.56
N MET A 880 -6.80 -15.94 17.05
CA MET A 880 -5.99 -16.93 16.34
C MET A 880 -4.58 -16.97 16.91
N ARG A 881 -3.90 -18.12 16.80
CA ARG A 881 -2.48 -18.24 17.14
C ARG A 881 -1.64 -17.70 15.97
N PHE A 882 -0.72 -16.80 16.27
CA PHE A 882 0.26 -16.28 15.32
C PHE A 882 1.65 -16.77 15.66
N GLU A 883 2.29 -17.46 14.72
CA GLU A 883 3.66 -17.98 14.87
C GLU A 883 4.65 -17.07 14.15
N ALA A 884 5.44 -16.32 14.91
CA ALA A 884 6.29 -15.26 14.36
C ALA A 884 7.48 -15.77 13.51
N SER A 885 8.01 -16.95 13.79
CA SER A 885 9.16 -17.55 13.07
C SER A 885 8.80 -18.01 11.66
N THR A 886 7.56 -18.47 11.46
CA THR A 886 7.03 -18.98 10.19
C THR A 886 6.07 -17.99 9.54
N THR A 887 5.75 -16.89 10.24
CA THR A 887 4.75 -15.87 9.85
C THR A 887 3.39 -16.47 9.52
N ARG A 888 2.99 -17.51 10.26
CA ARG A 888 1.80 -18.33 10.00
C ARG A 888 0.69 -18.08 11.02
N PHE A 889 -0.56 -18.08 10.57
CA PHE A 889 -1.75 -18.08 11.42
C PHE A 889 -2.33 -19.49 11.56
N LEU A 890 -2.83 -19.82 12.76
CA LEU A 890 -3.38 -21.13 13.13
C LEU A 890 -4.59 -20.97 14.06
N ASP A 891 -5.54 -21.91 14.01
CA ASP A 891 -6.66 -21.97 14.96
C ASP A 891 -6.17 -22.12 16.41
N LEU A 892 -6.85 -21.42 17.33
CA LEU A 892 -6.66 -21.55 18.77
C LEU A 892 -7.38 -22.81 19.26
N THR A 893 -6.74 -23.98 19.12
CA THR A 893 -7.24 -25.20 19.74
C THR A 893 -7.04 -25.11 21.26
N TYR A 894 -8.10 -24.82 22.01
CA TYR A 894 -8.14 -25.06 23.45
C TYR A 894 -8.03 -26.58 23.69
N ARG A 895 -6.81 -27.10 23.81
CA ARG A 895 -6.61 -28.32 24.59
C ARG A 895 -6.58 -27.87 26.04
N THR A 896 -7.67 -28.11 26.77
CA THR A 896 -7.58 -28.22 28.24
C THR A 896 -6.39 -29.12 28.55
N PRO A 897 -5.37 -28.65 29.29
CA PRO A 897 -4.31 -29.52 29.74
C PRO A 897 -4.94 -30.52 30.72
N GLU A 898 -5.05 -31.78 30.31
CA GLU A 898 -5.20 -32.86 31.28
C GLU A 898 -3.90 -32.91 32.08
N GLY A 899 -4.00 -32.43 33.33
CA GLY A 899 -3.02 -32.64 34.40
C GLY A 899 -1.64 -32.08 34.12
N TYR A 900 -1.33 -30.92 34.72
CA TYR A 900 -0.16 -30.70 35.60
C TYR A 900 -0.32 -29.38 36.33
#